data_AF-A0A1C4VN70-F1
#
_entry.id   AF-A0A1C4VN70-F1
#
_cell.length_a   1.000
_cell.length_b   1.000
_cell.length_c   1.000
_cell.angle_alpha   90.00
_cell.angle_beta   90.00
_cell.angle_gamma   90.00
#
_symmetry.space_group_name_H-M   'P 1'
#
loop_
_entity.id
_entity.type
_entity.pdbx_description
1 polymer ?
#
loop_
_entity_poly.entity_id
_entity_poly.type
_entity_poly.pdbx_seq_one_letter_code
_entity_poly.pdbx_strand_id
1 'polypeptide(L)'
;MHRSSLAGLTAVAVTGGALLAASPAQAADPTYLYVDKNSTACSDSGPGSQSAPFCTIGAAAGAATAGTVVRINSGTYSERVTVSRSGTADQPITFEGIGTGADQPLMRGGPDSGFVIDGQHDVVLRNLRIDQWGWVPALDVRNASGIRISGVTADNSHASPDAQAPISFTAVRGATVEKSSIESPYGTGVWLDAATTGVTVTSSRFGGSGFSDGRSTGVLVYGSDNKIIGNEMDASRDGAISIEPGAARTVVANNVIDTLLGRPAIVTNSADSTTIVNNSMTTNCGDGIRVQGNSSGVIVQNNVIDRSPEGDVGNVYCATYGAAILVAGNSAVNTVVDYNDVSGPAGQAYSWNGTYLTLAAFRSATGKAAHDRSNPANHRDSANSAAPGYPMTDRLGVARIDDLGLANTGAGPIAYADRGATEAVPTPSAALALTVDPATLSVIANAGASKPGAYPIASYRFDFGDGTVITQASPIARRYYPLPGTYTVSVKVIPSSGPTSETSQTVSALRRISTVSLLAADNLRYVAPAGELVQANRYGVDSTDKFDLVDAGNAQVAVFSQQAQRYLTTNGSDPLRLNSLQVGVAQRFVLTAGAGGTVSLKSTANGRYVSVATTGYLYANKTSVGVAEKFHRVGVNDANSWFKARVNLRYVTSTYGGKSWLVAKDTSVSSWQRYDLVNLGSGKWALFSRANNRFVTAENGGAKPLIANRTSIGQWETFTILHNTDGTVSLRAAANNRIITADSAGTKPLIANRTTIGLWEKFTLG
;
A
#
# COMPACT_ATOMS: atom_id res chain seq x y z
N MET A 1 -15.46 -51.11 -6.19
CA MET A 1 -14.18 -51.56 -5.59
C MET A 1 -13.37 -50.29 -5.33
N HIS A 2 -12.98 -49.85 -4.14
CA HIS A 2 -12.93 -50.39 -2.79
C HIS A 2 -13.35 -49.27 -1.82
N ARG A 3 -14.04 -49.65 -0.73
CA ARG A 3 -14.25 -48.85 0.48
C ARG A 3 -13.13 -49.17 1.48
N SER A 4 -12.68 -48.17 2.22
CA SER A 4 -11.85 -48.28 3.44
C SER A 4 -12.18 -47.05 4.30
N SER A 5 -13.08 -47.15 5.29
CA SER A 5 -12.93 -47.69 6.66
C SER A 5 -12.37 -46.65 7.65
N LEU A 6 -13.28 -45.90 8.29
CA LEU A 6 -13.04 -45.22 9.56
C LEU A 6 -13.12 -46.24 10.70
N ALA A 7 -12.02 -46.45 11.40
CA ALA A 7 -11.99 -46.88 12.80
C ALA A 7 -12.14 -45.62 13.68
N GLY A 8 -12.74 -45.58 14.85
CA GLY A 8 -13.33 -46.58 15.73
C GLY A 8 -13.50 -45.85 17.07
N LEU A 9 -14.73 -45.48 17.42
CA LEU A 9 -15.05 -44.86 18.71
C LEU A 9 -15.61 -45.95 19.62
N THR A 10 -14.83 -46.36 20.62
CA THR A 10 -15.25 -47.28 21.68
C THR A 10 -16.20 -46.57 22.63
N ALA A 11 -17.47 -46.98 22.62
CA ALA A 11 -18.45 -46.61 23.62
C ALA A 11 -18.22 -47.41 24.90
N VAL A 12 -17.88 -46.73 25.99
CA VAL A 12 -17.93 -47.29 27.35
C VAL A 12 -19.36 -47.15 27.84
N ALA A 13 -20.02 -48.29 28.06
CA ALA A 13 -21.32 -48.36 28.72
C ALA A 13 -21.13 -48.11 30.23
N VAL A 14 -21.69 -47.01 30.74
CA VAL A 14 -21.85 -46.77 32.18
C VAL A 14 -23.27 -47.16 32.56
N THR A 15 -23.38 -48.16 33.42
CA THR A 15 -24.61 -48.66 34.03
C THR A 15 -25.23 -47.60 34.94
N GLY A 16 -26.54 -47.44 34.83
CA GLY A 16 -27.30 -46.36 35.46
C GLY A 16 -27.29 -46.37 36.99
N GLY A 17 -26.78 -45.28 37.56
CA GLY A 17 -27.30 -44.69 38.80
C GLY A 17 -28.13 -43.47 38.40
N ALA A 18 -29.32 -43.32 38.99
CA ALA A 18 -30.20 -42.19 38.75
C ALA A 18 -29.52 -40.88 39.18
N LEU A 19 -28.86 -40.21 38.23
CA LEU A 19 -28.47 -38.81 38.36
C LEU A 19 -29.75 -38.00 38.23
N LEU A 20 -30.27 -37.53 39.36
CA LEU A 20 -31.15 -36.38 39.40
C LEU A 20 -30.44 -35.26 38.63
N ALA A 21 -30.92 -34.98 37.42
CA ALA A 21 -30.49 -33.82 36.65
C ALA A 21 -30.91 -32.58 37.46
N ALA A 22 -30.00 -32.08 38.29
CA ALA A 22 -30.12 -30.73 38.81
C ALA A 22 -30.14 -29.82 37.58
N SER A 23 -31.28 -29.18 37.36
CA SER A 23 -31.38 -28.08 36.40
C SER A 23 -30.28 -27.07 36.74
N PRO A 24 -29.59 -26.45 35.75
CA PRO A 24 -28.64 -25.40 36.07
C PRO A 24 -29.35 -24.38 36.96
N ALA A 25 -28.80 -24.14 38.15
CA ALA A 25 -29.37 -23.20 39.10
C ALA A 25 -29.49 -21.86 38.39
N GLN A 26 -30.72 -21.44 38.12
CA GLN A 26 -31.00 -20.14 37.52
C GLN A 26 -30.53 -19.08 38.52
N ALA A 27 -29.61 -18.21 38.10
CA ALA A 27 -29.16 -17.10 38.93
C ALA A 27 -30.38 -16.30 39.37
N ALA A 28 -30.51 -16.09 40.69
CA ALA A 28 -31.58 -15.26 41.23
C ALA A 28 -31.48 -13.84 40.65
N ASP A 29 -32.62 -13.19 40.39
CA ASP A 29 -32.64 -11.82 39.90
C ASP A 29 -31.86 -10.90 40.85
N PRO A 30 -31.04 -9.97 40.32
CA PRO A 30 -30.23 -9.09 41.15
C PRO A 30 -31.11 -8.23 42.05
N THR A 31 -30.73 -8.11 43.32
CA THR A 31 -31.39 -7.19 44.24
C THR A 31 -30.80 -5.80 44.06
N TYR A 32 -31.63 -4.79 43.82
CA TYR A 32 -31.15 -3.43 43.58
C TYR A 32 -31.22 -2.56 44.84
N LEU A 33 -30.12 -1.85 45.11
CA LEU A 33 -30.09 -0.71 46.02
C LEU A 33 -29.76 0.55 45.23
N TYR A 34 -30.34 1.68 45.58
CA TYR A 34 -30.15 2.96 44.90
C TYR A 34 -29.49 3.96 45.83
N VAL A 35 -28.51 4.69 45.31
CA VAL A 35 -27.84 5.81 45.99
C VAL A 35 -28.03 7.07 45.17
N ASP A 36 -28.60 8.10 45.77
CA ASP A 36 -28.81 9.41 45.13
C ASP A 36 -28.80 10.52 46.19
N LYS A 37 -27.66 11.19 46.34
CA LYS A 37 -27.52 12.28 47.32
C LYS A 37 -28.30 13.54 46.96
N ASN A 38 -28.71 13.67 45.69
CA ASN A 38 -29.41 14.85 45.19
C ASN A 38 -30.93 14.69 45.34
N SER A 39 -31.40 13.46 45.57
CA SER A 39 -32.79 13.18 45.88
C SER A 39 -33.18 13.77 47.24
N THR A 40 -34.26 14.54 47.28
CA THR A 40 -34.85 15.04 48.53
C THR A 40 -35.48 13.94 49.37
N ALA A 41 -35.70 12.75 48.78
CA ALA A 41 -36.25 11.57 49.45
C ALA A 41 -35.16 10.60 49.94
N CYS A 42 -33.87 10.95 49.84
CA CYS A 42 -32.81 10.05 50.26
C CYS A 42 -32.78 9.88 51.79
N SER A 43 -32.43 8.68 52.25
CA SER A 43 -32.26 8.38 53.68
C SER A 43 -31.31 7.20 53.91
N ASP A 44 -30.28 7.41 54.73
CA ASP A 44 -29.28 6.38 55.07
C ASP A 44 -29.78 5.30 56.03
N SER A 45 -30.90 5.53 56.70
CA SER A 45 -31.61 4.52 57.50
C SER A 45 -32.82 3.91 56.77
N GLY A 46 -33.06 4.34 55.52
CA GLY A 46 -34.17 3.90 54.68
C GLY A 46 -33.92 2.54 53.98
N PRO A 47 -34.86 2.11 53.13
CA PRO A 47 -34.78 0.80 52.47
C PRO A 47 -33.82 0.75 51.27
N GLY A 48 -33.30 1.89 50.79
CA GLY A 48 -32.44 1.93 49.58
C GLY A 48 -33.18 1.64 48.27
N SER A 49 -34.50 1.82 48.24
CA SER A 49 -35.34 1.65 47.05
C SER A 49 -35.20 2.82 46.08
N GLN A 50 -35.65 2.68 44.83
CA GLN A 50 -35.59 3.77 43.85
C GLN A 50 -36.37 5.03 44.28
N SER A 51 -37.50 4.88 44.99
CA SER A 51 -38.32 5.98 45.51
C SER A 51 -37.80 6.58 46.83
N ALA A 52 -36.95 5.85 47.54
CA ALA A 52 -36.32 6.25 48.79
C ALA A 52 -34.88 5.71 48.83
N PRO A 53 -33.97 6.32 48.03
CA PRO A 53 -32.59 5.85 47.88
C PRO A 53 -31.78 6.15 49.15
N PHE A 54 -30.62 5.52 49.29
CA PHE A 54 -29.63 5.95 50.26
C PHE A 54 -29.03 7.30 49.84
N CYS A 55 -28.67 8.15 50.80
CA CYS A 55 -27.96 9.40 50.53
C CYS A 55 -26.47 9.13 50.27
N THR A 56 -25.90 8.13 50.94
CA THR A 56 -24.48 7.78 50.91
C THR A 56 -24.24 6.42 50.27
N ILE A 57 -23.06 6.24 49.69
CA ILE A 57 -22.64 4.95 49.12
C ILE A 57 -22.31 3.98 50.25
N GLY A 58 -21.74 4.47 51.36
CA GLY A 58 -21.43 3.68 52.55
C GLY A 58 -22.66 3.00 53.16
N ALA A 59 -23.80 3.68 53.24
CA ALA A 59 -25.05 3.08 53.74
C ALA A 59 -25.50 1.91 52.86
N ALA A 60 -25.47 2.09 51.53
CA ALA A 60 -25.78 1.02 50.59
C ALA A 60 -24.79 -0.14 50.67
N ALA A 61 -23.50 0.13 50.84
CA ALA A 61 -22.47 -0.90 51.02
C ALA A 61 -22.69 -1.74 52.30
N GLY A 62 -23.15 -1.12 53.38
CA GLY A 62 -23.52 -1.82 54.62
C GLY A 62 -24.79 -2.68 54.49
N ALA A 63 -25.71 -2.28 53.63
CA ALA A 63 -26.95 -3.01 53.36
C ALA A 63 -26.77 -4.15 52.35
N ALA A 64 -25.84 -4.02 51.40
CA ALA A 64 -25.63 -4.97 50.31
C ALA A 64 -25.34 -6.41 50.80
N THR A 65 -25.89 -7.40 50.10
CA THR A 65 -25.60 -8.83 50.27
C THR A 65 -25.20 -9.43 48.94
N ALA A 66 -24.74 -10.70 48.92
CA ALA A 66 -24.45 -11.39 47.65
C ALA A 66 -25.60 -11.22 46.64
N GLY A 67 -25.26 -10.92 45.38
CA GLY A 67 -26.21 -10.63 44.30
C GLY A 67 -26.79 -9.22 44.30
N THR A 68 -26.41 -8.36 45.24
CA THR A 68 -26.85 -6.96 45.24
C THR A 68 -26.13 -6.13 44.19
N VAL A 69 -26.89 -5.32 43.46
CA VAL A 69 -26.39 -4.25 42.58
C VAL A 69 -26.74 -2.89 43.20
N VAL A 70 -25.73 -2.20 43.70
CA VAL A 70 -25.81 -0.83 44.20
C VAL A 70 -25.67 0.13 43.03
N ARG A 71 -26.78 0.75 42.62
CA ARG A 71 -26.85 1.74 41.54
C ARG A 71 -26.64 3.14 42.09
N ILE A 72 -25.57 3.80 41.66
CA ILE A 72 -25.12 5.09 42.20
C ILE A 72 -25.38 6.17 41.16
N ASN A 73 -26.31 7.08 41.45
CA ASN A 73 -26.64 8.21 40.57
C ASN A 73 -25.53 9.26 40.54
N SER A 74 -25.59 10.15 39.55
CA SER A 74 -24.70 11.30 39.43
C SER A 74 -24.66 12.13 40.72
N GLY A 75 -23.47 12.47 41.20
CA GLY A 75 -23.29 13.28 42.39
C GLY A 75 -21.85 13.25 42.89
N THR A 76 -21.48 14.23 43.71
CA THR A 76 -20.19 14.24 44.40
C THR A 76 -20.33 13.58 45.78
N TYR A 77 -19.71 12.42 45.95
CA TYR A 77 -19.72 11.64 47.19
C TYR A 77 -18.38 11.78 47.90
N SER A 78 -18.39 12.37 49.09
CA SER A 78 -17.17 12.61 49.89
C SER A 78 -17.01 11.54 50.96
N GLU A 79 -16.78 10.30 50.52
CA GLU A 79 -16.85 9.12 51.38
C GLU A 79 -15.70 8.13 51.11
N ARG A 80 -15.22 7.45 52.17
CA ARG A 80 -14.41 6.24 52.06
C ARG A 80 -15.29 5.02 52.32
N VAL A 81 -15.68 4.34 51.26
CA VAL A 81 -16.63 3.23 51.31
C VAL A 81 -15.89 1.95 51.67
N THR A 82 -16.21 1.36 52.84
CA THR A 82 -15.70 0.04 53.21
C THR A 82 -16.69 -1.03 52.79
N VAL A 83 -16.26 -1.96 51.94
CA VAL A 83 -17.06 -3.13 51.57
C VAL A 83 -16.95 -4.15 52.69
N SER A 84 -18.05 -4.42 53.39
CA SER A 84 -18.04 -5.24 54.61
C SER A 84 -18.41 -6.72 54.38
N ARG A 85 -18.90 -7.06 53.19
CA ARG A 85 -19.42 -8.39 52.85
C ARG A 85 -18.89 -8.84 51.50
N SER A 86 -18.77 -10.15 51.32
CA SER A 86 -18.43 -10.77 50.04
C SER A 86 -19.67 -11.09 49.23
N GLY A 87 -19.50 -11.15 47.92
CA GLY A 87 -20.44 -11.82 47.03
C GLY A 87 -20.17 -13.32 46.96
N THR A 88 -20.67 -13.92 45.88
CA THR A 88 -20.26 -15.24 45.41
C THR A 88 -19.91 -15.13 43.93
N ALA A 89 -19.20 -16.11 43.37
CA ALA A 89 -18.83 -16.10 41.95
C ALA A 89 -20.02 -15.89 41.00
N ASP A 90 -21.19 -16.49 41.31
CA ASP A 90 -22.42 -16.36 40.52
C ASP A 90 -23.26 -15.13 40.89
N GLN A 91 -23.06 -14.58 42.09
CA GLN A 91 -23.81 -13.45 42.63
C GLN A 91 -22.86 -12.45 43.33
N PRO A 92 -22.05 -11.72 42.56
CA PRO A 92 -21.12 -10.75 43.12
C PRO A 92 -21.88 -9.56 43.71
N ILE A 93 -21.24 -8.85 44.65
CA ILE A 93 -21.73 -7.52 45.05
C ILE A 93 -21.21 -6.50 44.04
N THR A 94 -22.11 -5.78 43.40
CA THR A 94 -21.77 -4.81 42.34
C THR A 94 -22.07 -3.39 42.78
N PHE A 95 -21.08 -2.51 42.69
CA PHE A 95 -21.23 -1.06 42.79
C PHE A 95 -21.13 -0.46 41.39
N GLU A 96 -22.25 0.05 40.87
CA GLU A 96 -22.38 0.53 39.51
C GLU A 96 -22.79 2.00 39.47
N GLY A 97 -21.91 2.83 38.92
CA GLY A 97 -22.26 4.21 38.63
C GLY A 97 -23.19 4.35 37.43
N ILE A 98 -24.13 5.28 37.51
CA ILE A 98 -25.04 5.65 36.42
C ILE A 98 -24.57 6.97 35.82
N GLY A 99 -24.47 7.02 34.49
CA GLY A 99 -24.05 8.20 33.75
C GLY A 99 -22.76 7.97 32.96
N THR A 100 -22.34 8.99 32.21
CA THR A 100 -21.12 8.97 31.38
C THR A 100 -20.39 10.30 31.50
N GLY A 101 -19.06 10.30 31.45
CA GLY A 101 -18.27 11.53 31.51
C GLY A 101 -18.53 12.32 32.81
N ALA A 102 -18.93 13.58 32.68
CA ALA A 102 -19.18 14.45 33.84
C ALA A 102 -20.38 14.01 34.70
N ASP A 103 -21.30 13.22 34.16
CA ASP A 103 -22.49 12.73 34.87
C ASP A 103 -22.23 11.44 35.66
N GLN A 104 -21.02 10.85 35.56
CA GLN A 104 -20.66 9.72 36.41
C GLN A 104 -20.62 10.14 37.88
N PRO A 105 -20.97 9.25 38.82
CA PRO A 105 -20.76 9.51 40.24
C PRO A 105 -19.28 9.76 40.52
N LEU A 106 -19.02 10.90 41.14
CA LEU A 106 -17.69 11.37 41.46
C LEU A 106 -17.44 11.19 42.95
N MET A 107 -16.49 10.35 43.31
CA MET A 107 -15.98 10.27 44.68
C MET A 107 -14.87 11.30 44.85
N ARG A 108 -15.13 12.35 45.64
CA ARG A 108 -14.22 13.50 45.85
C ARG A 108 -14.58 14.24 47.14
N GLY A 109 -13.57 14.80 47.84
CA GLY A 109 -13.81 15.75 48.94
C GLY A 109 -12.99 15.55 50.23
N GLY A 110 -11.96 14.70 50.24
CA GLY A 110 -11.03 14.55 51.37
C GLY A 110 -9.92 13.53 51.04
N PRO A 111 -8.86 13.43 51.86
CA PRO A 111 -7.72 12.54 51.60
C PRO A 111 -8.12 11.06 51.46
N ASP A 112 -9.29 10.69 51.98
CA ASP A 112 -9.76 9.32 52.15
C ASP A 112 -10.83 8.87 51.12
N SER A 113 -11.29 9.73 50.20
CA SER A 113 -12.38 9.37 49.26
C SER A 113 -12.01 8.16 48.38
N GLY A 114 -12.89 7.16 48.30
CA GLY A 114 -12.62 5.94 47.53
C GLY A 114 -13.26 4.68 48.11
N PHE A 115 -12.78 3.51 47.68
CA PHE A 115 -13.22 2.20 48.18
C PHE A 115 -12.10 1.46 48.92
N VAL A 116 -12.48 0.77 49.99
CA VAL A 116 -11.66 -0.20 50.72
C VAL A 116 -12.33 -1.56 50.64
N ILE A 117 -11.57 -2.55 50.16
CA ILE A 117 -11.95 -3.95 50.13
C ILE A 117 -10.84 -4.71 50.84
N ASP A 118 -11.09 -5.19 52.06
CA ASP A 118 -10.10 -5.87 52.90
C ASP A 118 -10.62 -7.21 53.42
N GLY A 119 -10.22 -8.29 52.75
CA GLY A 119 -10.63 -9.66 53.06
C GLY A 119 -11.90 -10.14 52.34
N GLN A 120 -12.60 -9.27 51.61
CA GLN A 120 -13.81 -9.65 50.87
C GLN A 120 -13.46 -10.24 49.50
N HIS A 121 -14.42 -10.96 48.91
CA HIS A 121 -14.29 -11.54 47.59
C HIS A 121 -15.55 -11.37 46.75
N ASP A 122 -15.41 -11.56 45.43
CA ASP A 122 -16.49 -11.45 44.44
C ASP A 122 -17.19 -10.08 44.48
N VAL A 123 -16.39 -9.02 44.34
CA VAL A 123 -16.86 -7.62 44.34
C VAL A 123 -16.56 -6.99 42.98
N VAL A 124 -17.55 -6.30 42.43
CA VAL A 124 -17.47 -5.58 41.16
C VAL A 124 -17.61 -4.08 41.41
N LEU A 125 -16.64 -3.30 40.95
CA LEU A 125 -16.70 -1.84 40.86
C LEU A 125 -16.81 -1.46 39.39
N ARG A 126 -17.85 -0.70 39.01
CA ARG A 126 -18.13 -0.40 37.61
C ARG A 126 -18.56 1.04 37.39
N ASN A 127 -17.99 1.68 36.37
CA ASN A 127 -18.43 2.99 35.87
C ASN A 127 -18.41 4.11 36.94
N LEU A 128 -17.34 4.16 37.74
CA LEU A 128 -17.14 5.12 38.83
C LEU A 128 -16.00 6.07 38.50
N ARG A 129 -16.09 7.32 38.96
CA ARG A 129 -14.96 8.25 38.96
C ARG A 129 -14.49 8.51 40.38
N ILE A 130 -13.20 8.36 40.63
CA ILE A 130 -12.61 8.54 41.95
C ILE A 130 -11.39 9.45 41.81
N ASP A 131 -11.50 10.65 42.38
CA ASP A 131 -10.39 11.61 42.43
C ASP A 131 -9.65 11.43 43.77
N GLN A 132 -8.40 10.99 43.74
CA GLN A 132 -7.52 10.86 44.91
C GLN A 132 -6.94 12.23 45.27
N TRP A 133 -7.24 12.68 46.49
CA TRP A 133 -6.78 13.98 47.04
C TRP A 133 -5.75 13.83 48.16
N GLY A 134 -5.48 12.60 48.61
CA GLY A 134 -4.63 12.31 49.77
C GLY A 134 -3.58 11.22 49.50
N TRP A 135 -3.00 10.74 50.60
CA TRP A 135 -1.92 9.76 50.60
C TRP A 135 -2.38 8.32 50.39
N VAL A 136 -3.66 8.05 50.62
CA VAL A 136 -4.25 6.71 50.53
C VAL A 136 -4.80 6.43 49.13
N PRO A 137 -4.84 5.16 48.70
CA PRO A 137 -5.37 4.78 47.40
C PRO A 137 -6.85 5.15 47.25
N ALA A 138 -7.23 5.51 46.03
CA ALA A 138 -8.62 5.62 45.59
C ALA A 138 -9.35 4.26 45.67
N LEU A 139 -8.66 3.20 45.28
CA LEU A 139 -9.07 1.81 45.43
C LEU A 139 -8.00 1.06 46.22
N ASP A 140 -8.28 0.81 47.50
CA ASP A 140 -7.42 0.06 48.42
C ASP A 140 -7.96 -1.36 48.57
N VAL A 141 -7.35 -2.31 47.86
CA VAL A 141 -7.78 -3.71 47.82
C VAL A 141 -6.74 -4.58 48.50
N ARG A 142 -7.12 -5.24 49.58
CA ARG A 142 -6.23 -5.98 50.47
C ARG A 142 -6.80 -7.36 50.80
N ASN A 143 -5.96 -8.38 50.87
CA ASN A 143 -6.33 -9.74 51.29
C ASN A 143 -7.58 -10.30 50.56
N ALA A 144 -7.84 -9.83 49.35
CA ALA A 144 -9.11 -10.02 48.63
C ALA A 144 -8.93 -10.95 47.42
N SER A 145 -10.05 -11.42 46.86
CA SER A 145 -10.04 -12.25 45.65
C SER A 145 -11.30 -12.07 44.80
N GLY A 146 -11.25 -12.39 43.52
CA GLY A 146 -12.41 -12.27 42.62
C GLY A 146 -12.88 -10.82 42.43
N ILE A 147 -11.97 -9.85 42.42
CA ILE A 147 -12.30 -8.43 42.29
C ILE A 147 -12.34 -8.02 40.82
N ARG A 148 -13.39 -7.31 40.39
CA ARG A 148 -13.49 -6.78 39.03
C ARG A 148 -13.72 -5.28 39.04
N ILE A 149 -12.81 -4.54 38.43
CA ILE A 149 -12.85 -3.08 38.28
C ILE A 149 -13.01 -2.79 36.80
N SER A 150 -14.16 -2.23 36.38
CA SER A 150 -14.50 -2.08 34.97
C SER A 150 -15.01 -0.68 34.64
N GLY A 151 -14.37 0.02 33.71
CA GLY A 151 -14.81 1.36 33.33
C GLY A 151 -14.64 2.39 34.45
N VAL A 152 -13.67 2.19 35.35
CA VAL A 152 -13.42 3.13 36.45
C VAL A 152 -12.40 4.17 36.02
N THR A 153 -12.65 5.43 36.35
CA THR A 153 -11.66 6.50 36.27
C THR A 153 -11.04 6.69 37.64
N ALA A 154 -9.74 6.45 37.76
CA ALA A 154 -8.96 6.68 38.98
C ALA A 154 -7.93 7.78 38.70
N ASP A 155 -8.11 8.96 39.29
CA ASP A 155 -7.34 10.16 38.99
C ASP A 155 -6.62 10.64 40.25
N ASN A 156 -5.28 10.65 40.23
CA ASN A 156 -4.47 11.18 41.33
C ASN A 156 -3.77 12.50 40.99
N SER A 157 -4.18 13.21 39.94
CA SER A 157 -3.60 14.49 39.53
C SER A 157 -3.59 15.56 40.62
N HIS A 158 -4.42 15.40 41.66
CA HIS A 158 -4.52 16.29 42.81
C HIS A 158 -3.70 15.81 44.02
N ALA A 159 -3.07 14.64 43.93
CA ALA A 159 -2.28 14.03 45.00
C ALA A 159 -0.81 14.50 44.98
N SER A 160 -0.14 14.36 46.12
CA SER A 160 1.30 14.60 46.25
C SER A 160 2.11 13.59 45.40
N PRO A 161 3.30 13.92 44.89
CA PRO A 161 4.19 12.96 44.21
C PRO A 161 4.59 11.72 45.03
N ASP A 162 4.47 11.81 46.35
CA ASP A 162 4.75 10.71 47.26
C ASP A 162 3.49 9.91 47.65
N ALA A 163 2.34 10.18 47.01
CA ALA A 163 1.09 9.46 47.27
C ALA A 163 1.16 8.01 46.77
N GLN A 164 0.41 7.12 47.44
CA GLN A 164 0.25 5.75 46.99
C GLN A 164 -0.49 5.69 45.66
N ALA A 165 -0.32 4.57 44.94
CA ALA A 165 -1.01 4.35 43.68
C ALA A 165 -2.52 4.42 43.85
N PRO A 166 -3.26 5.07 42.92
CA PRO A 166 -4.71 5.22 43.02
C PRO A 166 -5.41 3.86 43.02
N ILE A 167 -4.82 2.84 42.38
CA ILE A 167 -5.25 1.45 42.52
C ILE A 167 -4.13 0.65 43.14
N SER A 168 -4.35 0.16 44.37
CA SER A 168 -3.36 -0.60 45.13
C SER A 168 -3.91 -1.97 45.49
N PHE A 169 -3.12 -3.01 45.21
CA PHE A 169 -3.42 -4.39 45.54
C PHE A 169 -2.37 -4.96 46.51
N THR A 170 -2.81 -5.36 47.70
CA THR A 170 -1.97 -5.97 48.74
C THR A 170 -2.45 -7.38 49.06
N ALA A 171 -1.64 -8.41 48.84
CA ALA A 171 -2.01 -9.81 49.06
C ALA A 171 -3.31 -10.24 48.35
N VAL A 172 -3.54 -9.75 47.12
CA VAL A 172 -4.75 -10.03 46.35
C VAL A 172 -4.56 -11.23 45.44
N ARG A 173 -5.57 -12.09 45.34
CA ARG A 173 -5.57 -13.29 44.49
C ARG A 173 -6.68 -13.23 43.47
N GLY A 174 -6.32 -12.99 42.22
CA GLY A 174 -7.30 -12.88 41.14
C GLY A 174 -8.08 -11.56 41.21
N ALA A 175 -7.68 -10.62 40.37
CA ALA A 175 -8.45 -9.40 40.13
C ALA A 175 -8.37 -9.02 38.65
N THR A 176 -9.33 -8.24 38.16
CA THR A 176 -9.28 -7.66 36.81
C THR A 176 -9.51 -6.16 36.87
N VAL A 177 -8.60 -5.40 36.26
CA VAL A 177 -8.80 -3.98 35.93
C VAL A 177 -9.00 -3.90 34.43
N GLU A 178 -10.16 -3.46 33.97
CA GLU A 178 -10.47 -3.39 32.55
C GLU A 178 -11.22 -2.13 32.11
N LYS A 179 -10.95 -1.66 30.90
CA LYS A 179 -11.65 -0.51 30.30
C LYS A 179 -11.60 0.75 31.18
N SER A 180 -10.61 0.83 32.06
CA SER A 180 -10.47 1.88 33.07
C SER A 180 -9.53 2.98 32.57
N SER A 181 -9.68 4.18 33.10
CA SER A 181 -8.77 5.31 32.85
C SER A 181 -8.02 5.61 34.13
N ILE A 182 -6.70 5.51 34.11
CA ILE A 182 -5.84 5.74 35.26
C ILE A 182 -4.99 6.97 34.96
N GLU A 183 -5.29 8.08 35.63
CA GLU A 183 -4.55 9.32 35.49
C GLU A 183 -3.57 9.45 36.67
N SER A 184 -2.27 9.27 36.41
CA SER A 184 -1.23 9.27 37.45
C SER A 184 0.01 10.09 37.09
N PRO A 185 -0.07 11.44 37.07
CA PRO A 185 1.05 12.28 36.65
C PRO A 185 2.27 12.24 37.59
N TYR A 186 2.10 11.88 38.87
CA TYR A 186 3.17 12.01 39.88
C TYR A 186 3.57 10.71 40.59
N GLY A 187 3.07 9.55 40.18
CA GLY A 187 3.32 8.29 40.90
C GLY A 187 2.96 7.03 40.12
N THR A 188 2.93 5.89 40.82
CA THR A 188 2.47 4.63 40.24
C THR A 188 0.96 4.65 39.98
N GLY A 189 0.47 4.20 38.83
CA GLY A 189 -0.97 4.11 38.54
C GLY A 189 -1.65 2.89 39.16
N VAL A 190 -1.09 1.70 38.91
CA VAL A 190 -1.52 0.44 39.52
C VAL A 190 -0.34 -0.22 40.20
N TRP A 191 -0.47 -0.52 41.49
CA TRP A 191 0.57 -1.17 42.29
C TRP A 191 0.13 -2.57 42.73
N LEU A 192 0.98 -3.57 42.49
CA LEU A 192 0.81 -4.96 42.92
C LEU A 192 1.96 -5.34 43.86
N ASP A 193 1.65 -5.65 45.11
CA ASP A 193 2.65 -6.08 46.09
C ASP A 193 3.18 -7.50 45.81
N ALA A 194 4.18 -7.91 46.60
CA ALA A 194 4.85 -9.21 46.43
C ALA A 194 3.92 -10.42 46.67
N ALA A 195 2.86 -10.26 47.47
CA ALA A 195 1.89 -11.31 47.75
C ALA A 195 0.73 -11.37 46.74
N THR A 196 0.64 -10.40 45.82
CA THR A 196 -0.44 -10.30 44.83
C THR A 196 -0.18 -11.19 43.61
N THR A 197 -1.20 -11.94 43.20
CA THR A 197 -1.08 -12.90 42.09
C THR A 197 -2.38 -13.04 41.30
N GLY A 198 -2.26 -13.36 40.01
CA GLY A 198 -3.42 -13.59 39.14
C GLY A 198 -4.17 -12.31 38.77
N VAL A 199 -3.57 -11.13 38.93
CA VAL A 199 -4.20 -9.86 38.53
C VAL A 199 -4.02 -9.66 37.03
N THR A 200 -5.12 -9.31 36.34
CA THR A 200 -5.13 -8.94 34.92
C THR A 200 -5.48 -7.46 34.78
N VAL A 201 -4.56 -6.67 34.24
CA VAL A 201 -4.80 -5.28 33.82
C VAL A 201 -4.92 -5.27 32.30
N THR A 202 -6.10 -4.93 31.78
CA THR A 202 -6.36 -5.06 30.35
C THR A 202 -7.23 -3.96 29.76
N SER A 203 -7.07 -3.67 28.47
CA SER A 203 -7.96 -2.73 27.74
C SER A 203 -8.13 -1.38 28.44
N SER A 204 -7.14 -0.96 29.24
CA SER A 204 -7.20 0.24 30.07
C SER A 204 -6.24 1.28 29.55
N ARG A 205 -6.53 2.55 29.85
CA ARG A 205 -5.70 3.68 29.47
C ARG A 205 -4.97 4.23 30.69
N PHE A 206 -3.69 4.51 30.53
CA PHE A 206 -2.84 5.17 31.52
C PHE A 206 -2.37 6.50 30.95
N GLY A 207 -2.61 7.59 31.69
CA GLY A 207 -2.33 8.95 31.24
C GLY A 207 -1.97 9.89 32.40
N GLY A 208 -1.75 11.16 32.04
CA GLY A 208 -1.59 12.26 33.00
C GLY A 208 -0.89 13.46 32.37
N SER A 209 -1.59 14.59 32.24
CA SER A 209 -1.00 15.84 31.75
C SER A 209 -0.12 16.48 32.84
N GLY A 210 1.19 16.26 32.77
CA GLY A 210 2.16 16.84 33.71
C GLY A 210 3.59 16.60 33.25
N PHE A 211 4.09 17.43 32.34
CA PHE A 211 5.42 17.30 31.71
C PHE A 211 6.60 17.65 32.62
N SER A 212 6.40 17.79 33.93
CA SER A 212 7.42 18.33 34.82
C SER A 212 7.48 17.53 36.13
N ASP A 213 8.48 16.64 36.16
CA ASP A 213 9.34 16.39 37.34
C ASP A 213 9.03 15.17 38.25
N GLY A 214 7.96 14.40 38.01
CA GLY A 214 7.55 13.25 38.83
C GLY A 214 8.11 11.87 38.45
N ARG A 215 8.10 10.91 39.40
CA ARG A 215 8.38 9.48 39.25
C ARG A 215 7.09 8.72 38.89
N SER A 216 6.75 8.56 37.61
CA SER A 216 5.51 7.87 37.23
C SER A 216 5.77 6.47 36.65
N THR A 217 4.98 5.49 37.08
CA THR A 217 4.97 4.14 36.51
C THR A 217 3.54 3.73 36.27
N GLY A 218 3.17 3.32 35.06
CA GLY A 218 1.79 2.90 34.79
C GLY A 218 1.38 1.73 35.67
N VAL A 219 2.13 0.63 35.57
CA VAL A 219 1.91 -0.59 36.39
C VAL A 219 3.21 -1.05 37.02
N LEU A 220 3.23 -1.16 38.36
CA LEU A 220 4.37 -1.64 39.15
C LEU A 220 4.04 -2.99 39.78
N VAL A 221 4.87 -4.01 39.51
CA VAL A 221 4.56 -5.42 39.83
C VAL A 221 5.66 -6.06 40.65
N TYR A 222 5.38 -6.39 41.92
CA TYR A 222 6.27 -7.19 42.77
C TYR A 222 5.83 -8.67 42.87
N GLY A 223 4.56 -8.96 42.58
CA GLY A 223 3.99 -10.30 42.70
C GLY A 223 4.03 -11.13 41.40
N SER A 224 3.72 -12.42 41.50
CA SER A 224 3.82 -13.38 40.38
C SER A 224 2.49 -13.68 39.67
N ASP A 225 2.56 -14.21 38.44
CA ASP A 225 1.42 -14.68 37.64
C ASP A 225 0.42 -13.57 37.27
N ASN A 226 0.92 -12.34 37.09
CA ASN A 226 0.13 -11.18 36.70
C ASN A 226 0.15 -10.96 35.18
N LYS A 227 -0.89 -10.33 34.63
CA LYS A 227 -1.07 -10.11 33.19
C LYS A 227 -1.37 -8.65 32.90
N ILE A 228 -0.59 -8.03 32.03
CA ILE A 228 -0.75 -6.65 31.60
C ILE A 228 -0.94 -6.69 30.09
N ILE A 229 -2.19 -6.69 29.64
CA ILE A 229 -2.54 -7.08 28.26
C ILE A 229 -3.43 -6.04 27.58
N GLY A 230 -3.03 -5.53 26.42
CA GLY A 230 -3.93 -4.72 25.59
C GLY A 230 -4.19 -3.32 26.13
N ASN A 231 -3.29 -2.76 26.93
CA ASN A 231 -3.43 -1.42 27.49
C ASN A 231 -2.81 -0.37 26.56
N GLU A 232 -3.23 0.87 26.75
CA GLU A 232 -2.65 2.06 26.11
C GLU A 232 -2.02 2.92 27.20
N MET A 233 -0.73 3.24 27.06
CA MET A 233 0.05 3.87 28.13
C MET A 233 0.86 5.04 27.59
N ASP A 234 0.49 6.24 28.02
CA ASP A 234 1.29 7.44 27.88
C ASP A 234 2.24 7.50 29.10
N ALA A 235 3.44 6.94 28.99
CA ALA A 235 4.31 6.75 30.14
C ALA A 235 5.27 7.92 30.37
N SER A 236 5.24 8.49 31.57
CA SER A 236 6.16 9.53 32.02
C SER A 236 7.20 8.98 32.99
N ARG A 237 8.46 9.31 32.74
CA ARG A 237 9.67 9.06 33.55
C ARG A 237 9.97 7.61 33.96
N ASP A 238 9.38 6.91 34.92
CA ASP A 238 9.99 5.65 35.47
C ASP A 238 9.67 4.35 34.71
N GLY A 239 8.95 4.47 33.60
CA GLY A 239 8.61 3.39 32.67
C GLY A 239 7.14 3.03 32.73
N ALA A 240 6.59 2.52 31.63
CA ALA A 240 5.14 2.24 31.56
C ALA A 240 4.79 1.03 32.44
N ILE A 241 5.64 0.01 32.42
CA ILE A 241 5.46 -1.23 33.14
C ILE A 241 6.81 -1.61 33.77
N SER A 242 6.84 -1.74 35.09
CA SER A 242 8.01 -2.27 35.79
C SER A 242 7.66 -3.55 36.55
N ILE A 243 8.45 -4.59 36.30
CA ILE A 243 8.38 -5.88 36.97
C ILE A 243 9.61 -5.99 37.87
N GLU A 244 9.37 -6.00 39.17
CA GLU A 244 10.37 -5.80 40.22
C GLU A 244 10.82 -7.10 40.88
N PRO A 245 11.87 -7.07 41.75
CA PRO A 245 12.46 -8.26 42.31
C PRO A 245 11.46 -9.17 43.03
N GLY A 246 11.53 -10.47 42.71
CA GLY A 246 10.66 -11.49 43.30
C GLY A 246 9.40 -11.81 42.49
N ALA A 247 9.03 -10.97 41.53
CA ALA A 247 7.97 -11.28 40.58
C ALA A 247 8.40 -12.38 39.61
N ALA A 248 7.45 -13.24 39.23
CA ALA A 248 7.68 -14.26 38.22
C ALA A 248 6.45 -14.53 37.35
N ARG A 249 6.66 -15.03 36.13
CA ARG A 249 5.59 -15.45 35.20
C ARG A 249 4.60 -14.33 34.86
N THR A 250 5.07 -13.08 34.88
CA THR A 250 4.29 -11.94 34.40
C THR A 250 4.20 -11.98 32.87
N VAL A 251 3.02 -11.73 32.32
CA VAL A 251 2.80 -11.62 30.86
C VAL A 251 2.47 -10.18 30.51
N VAL A 252 3.26 -9.59 29.61
CA VAL A 252 3.07 -8.26 29.05
C VAL A 252 2.82 -8.41 27.55
N ALA A 253 1.58 -8.21 27.11
CA ALA A 253 1.22 -8.45 25.71
C ALA A 253 0.24 -7.44 25.10
N ASN A 254 0.32 -7.19 23.79
CA ASN A 254 -0.59 -6.29 23.06
C ASN A 254 -0.69 -4.86 23.62
N ASN A 255 0.26 -4.40 24.44
CA ASN A 255 0.21 -3.03 24.94
C ASN A 255 0.74 -2.07 23.87
N VAL A 256 0.14 -0.89 23.80
CA VAL A 256 0.69 0.28 23.10
C VAL A 256 1.25 1.22 24.15
N ILE A 257 2.52 1.56 24.00
CA ILE A 257 3.26 2.36 24.98
C ILE A 257 4.01 3.47 24.26
N ASP A 258 3.73 4.71 24.64
CA ASP A 258 4.45 5.88 24.15
C ASP A 258 5.23 6.51 25.31
N THR A 259 6.55 6.67 25.15
CA THR A 259 7.43 7.21 26.21
C THR A 259 8.13 8.51 25.78
N LEU A 260 8.13 9.51 26.67
CA LEU A 260 8.56 10.87 26.33
C LEU A 260 9.90 11.32 26.95
N LEU A 261 10.32 10.76 28.10
CA LEU A 261 11.40 11.33 28.95
C LEU A 261 12.61 10.41 29.23
N GLY A 262 13.05 9.61 28.26
CA GLY A 262 14.39 9.04 28.28
C GLY A 262 14.63 7.81 29.17
N ARG A 263 13.57 7.08 29.53
CA ARG A 263 13.63 5.88 30.36
C ARG A 263 12.84 4.72 29.74
N PRO A 264 13.06 3.46 30.19
CA PRO A 264 12.56 2.30 29.48
C PRO A 264 11.04 2.21 29.42
N ALA A 265 10.46 1.76 28.31
CA ALA A 265 9.02 1.49 28.23
C ALA A 265 8.61 0.31 29.14
N ILE A 266 9.37 -0.78 29.09
CA ILE A 266 9.18 -1.96 29.94
C ILE A 266 10.48 -2.30 30.65
N VAL A 267 10.42 -2.51 31.97
CA VAL A 267 11.56 -2.93 32.79
C VAL A 267 11.27 -4.28 33.44
N THR A 268 12.23 -5.21 33.37
CA THR A 268 12.25 -6.41 34.22
C THR A 268 13.52 -6.37 35.07
N ASN A 269 13.36 -6.35 36.40
CA ASN A 269 14.44 -6.21 37.35
C ASN A 269 14.43 -7.36 38.36
N SER A 270 15.35 -8.31 38.20
CA SER A 270 15.39 -9.55 39.01
C SER A 270 14.03 -10.27 39.07
N ALA A 271 13.35 -10.33 37.91
CA ALA A 271 12.05 -10.94 37.73
C ALA A 271 12.13 -12.10 36.75
N ASP A 272 11.59 -13.26 37.14
CA ASP A 272 11.83 -14.51 36.43
C ASP A 272 10.68 -14.90 35.49
N SER A 273 11.00 -15.53 34.37
CA SER A 273 10.03 -16.06 33.42
C SER A 273 9.01 -15.02 32.92
N THR A 274 9.41 -13.74 32.87
CA THR A 274 8.56 -12.68 32.32
C THR A 274 8.47 -12.83 30.82
N THR A 275 7.25 -12.78 30.28
CA THR A 275 6.98 -12.86 28.85
C THR A 275 6.56 -11.49 28.34
N ILE A 276 7.33 -10.92 27.43
CA ILE A 276 7.08 -9.63 26.78
C ILE A 276 6.85 -9.90 25.29
N VAL A 277 5.58 -9.97 24.90
CA VAL A 277 5.21 -10.46 23.58
C VAL A 277 4.20 -9.56 22.87
N ASN A 278 4.46 -9.24 21.61
CA ASN A 278 3.48 -8.57 20.75
C ASN A 278 3.05 -7.16 21.23
N ASN A 279 3.96 -6.40 21.84
CA ASN A 279 3.70 -5.01 22.22
C ASN A 279 4.17 -4.04 21.12
N SER A 280 3.55 -2.88 21.02
CA SER A 280 4.01 -1.76 20.18
C SER A 280 4.47 -0.62 21.06
N MET A 281 5.68 -0.13 20.82
CA MET A 281 6.32 0.89 21.65
C MET A 281 6.88 2.00 20.78
N THR A 282 6.60 3.24 21.16
CA THR A 282 7.29 4.42 20.64
C THR A 282 8.17 4.98 21.75
N THR A 283 9.47 5.10 21.49
CA THR A 283 10.45 5.53 22.50
C THR A 283 11.29 6.67 21.98
N ASN A 284 11.52 7.68 22.83
CA ASN A 284 12.43 8.79 22.51
C ASN A 284 13.88 8.48 22.97
N CYS A 285 14.33 8.97 24.13
CA CYS A 285 15.72 8.78 24.59
C CYS A 285 15.96 7.48 25.39
N GLY A 286 14.90 6.79 25.81
CA GLY A 286 14.98 5.66 26.73
C GLY A 286 15.16 4.32 26.02
N ASP A 287 15.25 3.24 26.80
CA ASP A 287 15.19 1.92 26.18
C ASP A 287 13.73 1.59 25.77
N GLY A 288 13.54 0.66 24.84
CA GLY A 288 12.22 0.03 24.69
C GLY A 288 12.00 -0.94 25.83
N ILE A 289 12.75 -2.03 25.80
CA ILE A 289 12.70 -3.09 26.80
C ILE A 289 14.05 -3.16 27.50
N ARG A 290 14.05 -3.07 28.83
CA ARG A 290 15.22 -3.26 29.67
C ARG A 290 15.08 -4.49 30.54
N VAL A 291 15.97 -5.47 30.33
CA VAL A 291 16.09 -6.68 31.14
C VAL A 291 17.36 -6.57 32.00
N GLN A 292 17.20 -6.51 33.32
CA GLN A 292 18.29 -6.21 34.25
C GLN A 292 18.21 -6.98 35.57
N GLY A 293 19.21 -6.77 36.43
CA GLY A 293 19.36 -7.48 37.69
C GLY A 293 19.69 -8.96 37.46
N ASN A 294 19.04 -9.83 38.22
CA ASN A 294 19.15 -11.29 38.10
C ASN A 294 17.95 -11.92 37.37
N SER A 295 17.29 -11.19 36.46
CA SER A 295 16.11 -11.70 35.74
C SER A 295 16.48 -12.93 34.90
N SER A 296 15.78 -14.05 35.06
CA SER A 296 16.07 -15.29 34.32
C SER A 296 14.86 -15.78 33.54
N GLY A 297 15.07 -16.39 32.37
CA GLY A 297 13.99 -16.98 31.57
C GLY A 297 13.06 -15.95 30.91
N VAL A 298 13.50 -14.70 30.75
CA VAL A 298 12.70 -13.64 30.11
C VAL A 298 12.56 -13.91 28.62
N ILE A 299 11.37 -13.73 28.07
CA ILE A 299 11.07 -13.90 26.64
C ILE A 299 10.69 -12.55 26.06
N VAL A 300 11.38 -12.13 25.00
CA VAL A 300 11.14 -10.89 24.27
C VAL A 300 10.90 -11.23 22.81
N GLN A 301 9.64 -11.31 22.39
CA GLN A 301 9.28 -11.67 21.01
C GLN A 301 8.14 -10.86 20.41
N ASN A 302 8.12 -10.73 19.07
CA ASN A 302 7.03 -10.10 18.32
C ASN A 302 6.79 -8.62 18.66
N ASN A 303 7.71 -7.94 19.36
CA ASN A 303 7.51 -6.54 19.73
C ASN A 303 7.89 -5.63 18.56
N VAL A 304 7.15 -4.54 18.39
CA VAL A 304 7.47 -3.44 17.47
C VAL A 304 7.94 -2.27 18.32
N ILE A 305 9.18 -1.85 18.13
CA ILE A 305 9.81 -0.78 18.90
C ILE A 305 10.28 0.27 17.91
N ASP A 306 9.53 1.35 17.80
CA ASP A 306 9.91 2.51 17.02
C ASP A 306 10.63 3.52 17.91
N ARG A 307 11.90 3.75 17.61
CA ARG A 307 12.70 4.77 18.26
C ARG A 307 12.62 6.03 17.43
N SER A 308 11.59 6.84 17.67
CA SER A 308 11.35 8.07 16.93
C SER A 308 12.56 9.00 17.05
N PRO A 309 13.16 9.44 15.94
CA PRO A 309 14.09 10.56 15.95
C PRO A 309 13.32 11.85 16.24
N GLU A 310 13.96 12.78 16.94
CA GLU A 310 13.50 14.13 17.33
C GLU A 310 12.47 14.78 16.38
N GLY A 311 11.33 15.27 16.90
CA GLY A 311 10.38 16.03 16.08
C GLY A 311 9.09 16.54 16.75
N ASP A 312 8.23 15.66 17.28
CA ASP A 312 6.81 16.03 17.46
C ASP A 312 6.35 16.35 18.89
N VAL A 313 7.24 16.27 19.89
CA VAL A 313 6.87 16.54 21.29
C VAL A 313 7.96 17.35 22.00
N GLY A 314 7.83 18.68 21.93
CA GLY A 314 8.32 19.59 22.97
C GLY A 314 9.83 19.85 23.07
N ASN A 315 10.63 19.71 22.00
CA ASN A 315 12.07 20.05 22.05
C ASN A 315 12.88 19.22 23.07
N VAL A 316 12.51 17.96 23.32
CA VAL A 316 13.28 17.06 24.19
C VAL A 316 14.48 16.49 23.42
N TYR A 317 15.65 17.10 23.63
CA TYR A 317 16.92 16.62 23.08
C TYR A 317 17.48 15.45 23.88
N CYS A 318 17.78 14.34 23.19
CA CYS A 318 18.41 13.19 23.80
C CYS A 318 19.93 13.35 23.86
N ALA A 319 20.49 13.59 25.04
CA ALA A 319 21.95 13.61 25.22
C ALA A 319 22.58 12.23 24.90
N THR A 320 21.83 11.15 25.10
CA THR A 320 22.19 9.77 24.71
C THR A 320 20.91 8.99 24.46
N TYR A 321 20.90 8.15 23.43
CA TYR A 321 19.77 7.27 23.14
C TYR A 321 19.98 5.90 23.79
N GLY A 322 18.95 5.39 24.46
CA GLY A 322 18.88 4.00 24.93
C GLY A 322 18.86 2.98 23.79
N ALA A 323 18.81 1.70 24.11
CA ALA A 323 18.64 0.60 23.15
C ALA A 323 17.16 0.23 23.02
N ALA A 324 16.72 -0.22 21.84
CA ALA A 324 15.37 -0.78 21.72
C ALA A 324 15.20 -1.98 22.66
N ILE A 325 16.22 -2.84 22.71
CA ILE A 325 16.27 -3.98 23.64
C ILE A 325 17.64 -3.95 24.34
N LEU A 326 17.62 -3.73 25.64
CA LEU A 326 18.77 -3.80 26.51
C LEU A 326 18.66 -5.02 27.41
N VAL A 327 19.72 -5.82 27.48
CA VAL A 327 19.85 -6.92 28.44
C VAL A 327 21.18 -6.78 29.19
N ALA A 328 21.12 -6.69 30.52
CA ALA A 328 22.27 -6.40 31.38
C ALA A 328 22.64 -7.57 32.31
N GLY A 329 23.94 -7.68 32.61
CA GLY A 329 24.48 -8.54 33.66
C GLY A 329 24.08 -10.02 33.51
N ASN A 330 23.77 -10.65 34.65
CA ASN A 330 23.39 -12.07 34.72
C ASN A 330 22.10 -12.39 33.96
N SER A 331 21.30 -11.38 33.62
CA SER A 331 20.05 -11.59 32.88
C SER A 331 20.27 -12.08 31.44
N ALA A 332 21.48 -11.93 30.92
CA ALA A 332 21.87 -12.37 29.58
C ALA A 332 21.75 -13.89 29.35
N VAL A 333 21.92 -14.72 30.39
CA VAL A 333 22.10 -16.18 30.23
C VAL A 333 20.85 -16.84 29.64
N ASN A 334 19.67 -16.53 30.19
CA ASN A 334 18.42 -17.22 29.87
C ASN A 334 17.38 -16.32 29.18
N THR A 335 17.76 -15.12 28.75
CA THR A 335 16.83 -14.25 28.01
C THR A 335 16.74 -14.69 26.55
N VAL A 336 15.52 -14.89 26.05
CA VAL A 336 15.22 -15.10 24.63
C VAL A 336 14.87 -13.76 23.99
N VAL A 337 15.55 -13.43 22.91
CA VAL A 337 15.25 -12.26 22.07
C VAL A 337 15.13 -12.78 20.64
N ASP A 338 13.94 -12.68 20.04
CA ASP A 338 13.73 -13.03 18.63
C ASP A 338 12.41 -12.45 18.09
N TYR A 339 12.23 -12.39 16.78
CA TYR A 339 11.02 -11.85 16.13
C TYR A 339 10.65 -10.40 16.49
N ASN A 340 11.59 -9.55 16.91
CA ASN A 340 11.32 -8.14 17.20
C ASN A 340 11.61 -7.23 15.99
N ASP A 341 10.76 -6.23 15.79
CA ASP A 341 11.00 -5.17 14.82
C ASP A 341 11.48 -3.92 15.54
N VAL A 342 12.62 -3.40 15.11
CA VAL A 342 13.20 -2.18 15.68
C VAL A 342 13.40 -1.14 14.61
N SER A 343 12.83 0.04 14.80
CA SER A 343 13.02 1.21 13.92
C SER A 343 13.74 2.33 14.67
N GLY A 344 14.46 3.20 13.96
CA GLY A 344 15.11 4.39 14.54
C GLY A 344 16.51 4.71 14.04
N PRO A 345 17.19 5.74 14.60
CA PRO A 345 18.46 6.25 14.10
C PRO A 345 19.54 5.15 14.04
N ALA A 346 20.22 5.08 12.89
CA ALA A 346 21.15 4.01 12.57
C ALA A 346 22.35 4.00 13.54
N GLY A 347 22.55 2.88 14.23
CA GLY A 347 23.79 2.67 14.95
C GLY A 347 23.76 1.46 15.87
N GLN A 348 22.95 1.47 16.92
CA GLN A 348 23.07 0.49 17.98
C GLN A 348 21.70 0.24 18.64
N ALA A 349 20.89 -0.58 17.97
CA ALA A 349 19.53 -0.90 18.39
C ALA A 349 19.46 -1.79 19.64
N TYR A 350 20.53 -2.55 19.91
CA TYR A 350 20.57 -3.54 20.98
C TYR A 350 21.66 -3.18 21.98
N SER A 351 21.49 -3.60 23.23
CA SER A 351 22.56 -3.58 24.22
C SER A 351 22.65 -4.93 24.92
N TRP A 352 23.86 -5.48 25.00
CA TRP A 352 24.13 -6.77 25.63
C TRP A 352 25.25 -6.62 26.64
N ASN A 353 24.95 -6.88 27.91
CA ASN A 353 25.85 -6.68 29.04
C ASN A 353 26.51 -5.28 29.07
N GLY A 354 25.71 -4.24 28.77
CA GLY A 354 26.15 -2.85 28.74
C GLY A 354 26.85 -2.41 27.45
N THR A 355 27.09 -3.31 26.49
CA THR A 355 27.67 -2.97 25.19
C THR A 355 26.58 -2.75 24.16
N TYR A 356 26.57 -1.57 23.54
CA TYR A 356 25.64 -1.20 22.47
C TYR A 356 26.08 -1.79 21.12
N LEU A 357 25.15 -2.41 20.40
CA LEU A 357 25.40 -3.26 19.22
C LEU A 357 24.38 -2.98 18.09
N THR A 358 24.86 -3.04 16.86
CA THR A 358 23.99 -3.23 15.69
C THR A 358 23.29 -4.59 15.80
N LEU A 359 22.19 -4.80 15.07
CA LEU A 359 21.54 -6.12 15.01
C LEU A 359 22.51 -7.22 14.53
N ALA A 360 23.36 -6.91 13.53
CA ALA A 360 24.35 -7.87 13.03
C ALA A 360 25.41 -8.23 14.09
N ALA A 361 25.92 -7.24 14.83
CA ALA A 361 26.87 -7.47 15.90
C ALA A 361 26.23 -8.21 17.09
N PHE A 362 24.98 -7.90 17.42
CA PHE A 362 24.20 -8.60 18.44
C PHE A 362 24.04 -10.08 18.12
N ARG A 363 23.64 -10.42 16.89
CA ARG A 363 23.54 -11.81 16.42
C ARG A 363 24.85 -12.55 16.54
N SER A 364 25.95 -11.93 16.08
CA SER A 364 27.28 -12.53 16.15
C SER A 364 27.73 -12.78 17.59
N ALA A 365 27.48 -11.83 18.49
CA ALA A 365 27.90 -11.92 19.89
C ALA A 365 27.07 -12.90 20.73
N THR A 366 25.80 -13.12 20.38
CA THR A 366 24.84 -13.81 21.27
C THR A 366 24.21 -15.07 20.66
N GLY A 367 24.21 -15.22 19.34
CA GLY A 367 23.42 -16.24 18.64
C GLY A 367 21.90 -16.03 18.71
N LYS A 368 21.42 -14.88 19.23
CA LYS A 368 20.00 -14.54 19.40
C LYS A 368 19.52 -13.61 18.27
N ALA A 369 18.24 -13.26 18.28
CA ALA A 369 17.60 -12.32 17.36
C ALA A 369 17.67 -12.75 15.88
N ALA A 370 17.61 -14.06 15.59
CA ALA A 370 17.73 -14.60 14.23
C ALA A 370 16.71 -14.00 13.25
N HIS A 371 15.51 -13.66 13.72
CA HIS A 371 14.37 -13.15 12.95
C HIS A 371 14.03 -11.69 13.27
N ASP A 372 14.81 -11.01 14.11
CA ASP A 372 14.64 -9.59 14.35
C ASP A 372 14.89 -8.78 13.07
N ARG A 373 14.22 -7.63 12.91
CA ARG A 373 14.38 -6.76 11.74
C ARG A 373 14.70 -5.33 12.19
N SER A 374 15.52 -4.65 11.40
CA SER A 374 15.83 -3.23 11.60
C SER A 374 15.17 -2.41 10.49
N ASN A 375 14.40 -1.38 10.84
CA ASN A 375 13.66 -0.51 9.92
C ASN A 375 12.85 -1.27 8.86
N PRO A 376 12.00 -2.26 9.24
CA PRO A 376 11.20 -2.99 8.28
C PRO A 376 10.14 -2.09 7.63
N ALA A 377 9.82 -2.34 6.35
CA ALA A 377 8.79 -1.57 5.64
C ALA A 377 7.35 -1.82 6.14
N ASN A 378 7.14 -2.93 6.86
CA ASN A 378 5.87 -3.31 7.50
C ASN A 378 6.13 -4.38 8.58
N HIS A 379 5.12 -4.63 9.42
CA HIS A 379 5.16 -5.61 10.51
C HIS A 379 4.34 -6.88 10.23
N ARG A 380 3.87 -7.03 8.99
CA ARG A 380 2.81 -7.97 8.63
C ARG A 380 3.30 -9.38 8.40
N ASP A 381 2.44 -10.37 8.64
CA ASP A 381 2.62 -11.79 8.33
C ASP A 381 3.99 -12.36 8.74
N SER A 382 4.48 -11.98 9.91
CA SER A 382 5.88 -12.20 10.28
C SER A 382 6.12 -12.48 11.77
N ALA A 383 5.06 -12.60 12.58
CA ALA A 383 5.17 -12.94 14.00
C ALA A 383 5.34 -14.43 14.24
N ASN A 384 5.98 -14.77 15.36
CA ASN A 384 5.99 -16.11 15.92
C ASN A 384 4.76 -16.30 16.81
N SER A 385 3.69 -16.86 16.24
CA SER A 385 2.46 -17.18 16.98
C SER A 385 2.60 -18.34 17.99
N ALA A 386 3.71 -19.08 17.95
CA ALA A 386 4.05 -20.09 18.96
C ALA A 386 4.80 -19.51 20.18
N ALA A 387 5.08 -18.21 20.19
CA ALA A 387 5.69 -17.54 21.34
C ALA A 387 4.80 -17.73 22.59
N PRO A 388 5.37 -18.06 23.76
CA PRO A 388 4.60 -18.09 25.00
C PRO A 388 3.85 -16.78 25.22
N GLY A 389 2.61 -16.87 25.70
CA GLY A 389 1.76 -15.70 25.92
C GLY A 389 1.24 -14.99 24.65
N TYR A 390 1.52 -15.50 23.45
CA TYR A 390 1.02 -14.89 22.21
C TYR A 390 -0.52 -14.86 22.17
N PRO A 391 -1.14 -13.70 21.95
CA PRO A 391 -2.60 -13.58 21.98
C PRO A 391 -3.23 -13.90 20.61
N MET A 392 -4.35 -14.63 20.64
CA MET A 392 -5.13 -15.03 19.46
C MET A 392 -5.81 -13.86 18.73
N THR A 393 -6.02 -12.76 19.45
CA THR A 393 -6.52 -11.49 18.91
C THR A 393 -5.52 -10.38 19.22
N ASP A 394 -5.59 -9.30 18.47
CA ASP A 394 -4.86 -8.08 18.75
C ASP A 394 -5.48 -7.29 19.94
N ARG A 395 -4.96 -6.10 20.23
CA ARG A 395 -5.47 -5.21 21.29
C ARG A 395 -6.93 -4.81 21.09
N LEU A 396 -7.40 -4.69 19.84
CA LEU A 396 -8.75 -4.27 19.50
C LEU A 396 -9.74 -5.46 19.46
N GLY A 397 -9.27 -6.68 19.72
CA GLY A 397 -10.07 -7.89 19.64
C GLY A 397 -10.21 -8.46 18.22
N VAL A 398 -9.42 -7.95 17.27
CA VAL A 398 -9.39 -8.45 15.89
C VAL A 398 -8.59 -9.76 15.86
N ALA A 399 -9.19 -10.80 15.28
CA ALA A 399 -8.48 -12.06 15.03
C ALA A 399 -7.39 -11.87 13.98
N ARG A 400 -6.31 -12.65 14.07
CA ARG A 400 -5.22 -12.61 13.10
C ARG A 400 -5.74 -12.84 11.68
N ILE A 401 -5.29 -12.04 10.71
CA ILE A 401 -5.80 -12.04 9.34
C ILE A 401 -4.66 -11.93 8.33
N ASP A 402 -4.69 -12.80 7.33
CA ASP A 402 -3.61 -12.90 6.33
C ASP A 402 -3.68 -11.75 5.33
N ASP A 403 -2.55 -11.08 5.05
CA ASP A 403 -2.39 -10.30 3.83
C ASP A 403 -1.99 -11.20 2.66
N LEU A 404 -2.97 -11.63 1.87
CA LEU A 404 -2.76 -12.47 0.69
C LEU A 404 -1.86 -11.82 -0.38
N GLY A 405 -1.57 -10.52 -0.27
CA GLY A 405 -0.61 -9.79 -1.11
C GLY A 405 0.84 -9.93 -0.65
N LEU A 406 1.09 -10.50 0.53
CA LEU A 406 2.39 -10.69 1.16
C LEU A 406 2.69 -12.18 1.39
N ALA A 407 3.95 -12.47 1.69
CA ALA A 407 4.39 -13.82 1.99
C ALA A 407 4.39 -14.04 3.51
N ASN A 408 3.81 -15.17 3.92
CA ASN A 408 3.78 -15.58 5.32
C ASN A 408 5.18 -16.02 5.76
N THR A 409 5.84 -15.17 6.54
CA THR A 409 7.19 -15.37 7.09
C THR A 409 7.20 -15.62 8.59
N GLY A 410 6.04 -15.58 9.23
CA GLY A 410 5.86 -15.91 10.63
C GLY A 410 6.04 -17.39 10.95
N ALA A 411 6.04 -17.70 12.23
CA ALA A 411 6.18 -19.06 12.75
C ALA A 411 4.98 -19.44 13.63
N GLY A 412 4.86 -20.74 13.91
CA GLY A 412 3.78 -21.29 14.71
C GLY A 412 2.49 -21.56 13.93
N PRO A 413 1.37 -21.82 14.62
CA PRO A 413 0.11 -22.23 13.99
C PRO A 413 -0.54 -21.14 13.13
N ILE A 414 -0.22 -19.86 13.38
CA ILE A 414 -0.71 -18.71 12.63
C ILE A 414 0.51 -18.00 12.01
N ALA A 415 0.97 -18.50 10.85
CA ALA A 415 2.17 -18.00 10.18
C ALA A 415 2.02 -16.61 9.54
N TYR A 416 0.78 -16.13 9.43
CA TYR A 416 0.43 -14.82 8.87
C TYR A 416 0.12 -13.78 9.96
N ALA A 417 0.41 -14.06 11.23
CA ALA A 417 0.11 -13.08 12.27
C ALA A 417 1.09 -11.89 12.24
N ASP A 418 0.59 -10.71 12.60
CA ASP A 418 1.40 -9.49 12.65
C ASP A 418 2.20 -9.39 13.95
N ARG A 419 3.34 -8.69 13.87
CA ARG A 419 4.11 -8.25 15.05
C ARG A 419 3.50 -6.96 15.60
N GLY A 420 3.60 -6.77 16.91
CA GLY A 420 3.08 -5.59 17.61
C GLY A 420 1.61 -5.71 18.01
N ALA A 421 1.13 -4.71 18.74
CA ALA A 421 -0.14 -4.78 19.46
C ALA A 421 -1.41 -4.84 18.60
N THR A 422 -1.30 -4.53 17.30
CA THR A 422 -2.45 -4.38 16.39
C THR A 422 -2.27 -5.25 15.16
N GLU A 423 -3.36 -5.84 14.69
CA GLU A 423 -3.42 -6.55 13.41
C GLU A 423 -3.77 -5.58 12.29
N ALA A 424 -3.00 -5.56 11.21
CA ALA A 424 -3.36 -4.84 10.01
C ALA A 424 -4.48 -5.58 9.27
N VAL A 425 -5.54 -4.88 8.89
CA VAL A 425 -6.61 -5.43 8.04
C VAL A 425 -6.40 -4.96 6.60
N PRO A 426 -5.71 -5.73 5.75
CA PRO A 426 -5.36 -5.31 4.39
C PRO A 426 -6.61 -5.21 3.51
N THR A 427 -6.70 -4.11 2.74
CA THR A 427 -7.77 -3.87 1.76
C THR A 427 -7.25 -4.15 0.34
N PRO A 428 -8.10 -4.59 -0.60
CA PRO A 428 -7.67 -4.82 -1.96
C PRO A 428 -7.21 -3.51 -2.62
N SER A 429 -6.32 -3.63 -3.60
CA SER A 429 -5.86 -2.50 -4.42
C SER A 429 -6.20 -2.76 -5.88
N ALA A 430 -7.06 -1.90 -6.45
CA ALA A 430 -7.43 -1.95 -7.86
C ALA A 430 -6.35 -1.31 -8.74
N ALA A 431 -5.91 -2.03 -9.76
CA ALA A 431 -5.03 -1.51 -10.79
C ALA A 431 -5.71 -1.62 -12.17
N LEU A 432 -5.46 -0.66 -13.04
CA LEU A 432 -6.02 -0.63 -14.39
C LEU A 432 -4.96 -0.18 -15.39
N ALA A 433 -4.77 -0.99 -16.43
CA ALA A 433 -4.00 -0.64 -17.61
C ALA A 433 -4.90 -0.75 -18.85
N LEU A 434 -4.90 0.30 -19.67
CA LEU A 434 -5.69 0.36 -20.91
C LEU A 434 -4.78 0.24 -22.15
N THR A 435 -5.25 -0.52 -23.13
CA THR A 435 -4.64 -0.64 -24.46
C THR A 435 -5.68 -0.26 -25.51
N VAL A 436 -5.30 0.58 -26.48
CA VAL A 436 -6.22 1.11 -27.51
C VAL A 436 -5.88 0.50 -28.85
N ASP A 437 -6.90 0.03 -29.59
CA ASP A 437 -6.77 -0.34 -30.99
C ASP A 437 -7.64 0.59 -31.86
N PRO A 438 -7.03 1.61 -32.50
CA PRO A 438 -7.73 2.51 -33.40
C PRO A 438 -8.30 1.85 -34.66
N ALA A 439 -7.80 0.66 -35.05
CA ALA A 439 -8.26 -0.05 -36.24
C ALA A 439 -9.64 -0.69 -36.04
N THR A 440 -9.89 -1.20 -34.84
CA THR A 440 -11.17 -1.82 -34.45
C THR A 440 -12.03 -0.95 -33.55
N LEU A 441 -11.54 0.26 -33.21
CA LEU A 441 -12.17 1.18 -32.27
C LEU A 441 -12.45 0.49 -30.92
N SER A 442 -11.44 -0.23 -30.40
CA SER A 442 -11.58 -1.02 -29.18
C SER A 442 -10.57 -0.65 -28.10
N VAL A 443 -10.95 -0.91 -26.85
CA VAL A 443 -10.10 -0.78 -25.67
C VAL A 443 -10.08 -2.12 -24.93
N ILE A 444 -8.88 -2.56 -24.56
CA ILE A 444 -8.67 -3.66 -23.64
C ILE A 444 -8.34 -3.07 -22.26
N ALA A 445 -9.13 -3.43 -21.27
CA ALA A 445 -8.91 -3.13 -19.86
C ALA A 445 -8.25 -4.34 -19.18
N ASN A 446 -7.08 -4.13 -18.58
CA ASN A 446 -6.33 -5.16 -17.86
C ASN A 446 -6.16 -4.74 -16.39
N ALA A 447 -6.75 -5.52 -15.49
CA ALA A 447 -6.68 -5.35 -14.04
C ALA A 447 -5.77 -6.38 -13.35
N GLY A 448 -4.93 -7.10 -14.10
CA GLY A 448 -4.11 -8.20 -13.59
C GLY A 448 -3.02 -7.78 -12.59
N ALA A 449 -2.71 -6.49 -12.50
CA ALA A 449 -1.82 -5.94 -11.47
C ALA A 449 -2.52 -5.63 -10.14
N SER A 450 -3.86 -5.82 -10.06
CA SER A 450 -4.61 -5.64 -8.81
C SER A 450 -4.13 -6.62 -7.74
N LYS A 451 -4.17 -6.18 -6.49
CA LYS A 451 -3.74 -6.98 -5.34
C LYS A 451 -4.93 -7.32 -4.44
N PRO A 452 -5.04 -8.57 -3.94
CA PRO A 452 -6.00 -8.89 -2.90
C PRO A 452 -5.62 -8.12 -1.63
N GLY A 453 -6.59 -8.00 -0.72
CA GLY A 453 -6.31 -7.70 0.69
C GLY A 453 -6.46 -8.98 1.49
N ALA A 454 -7.23 -8.92 2.57
CA ALA A 454 -7.51 -10.08 3.43
C ALA A 454 -8.27 -11.22 2.75
N TYR A 455 -8.94 -10.94 1.62
CA TYR A 455 -9.80 -11.88 0.93
C TYR A 455 -9.38 -12.02 -0.53
N PRO A 456 -9.42 -13.24 -1.11
CA PRO A 456 -9.11 -13.44 -2.52
C PRO A 456 -10.04 -12.61 -3.41
N ILE A 457 -9.50 -12.07 -4.51
CA ILE A 457 -10.29 -11.39 -5.52
C ILE A 457 -11.23 -12.40 -6.18
N ALA A 458 -12.55 -12.18 -6.07
CA ALA A 458 -13.55 -13.06 -6.64
C ALA A 458 -13.96 -12.62 -8.05
N SER A 459 -14.08 -11.31 -8.31
CA SER A 459 -14.44 -10.78 -9.63
C SER A 459 -13.98 -9.33 -9.84
N TYR A 460 -14.03 -8.92 -11.10
CA TYR A 460 -13.76 -7.56 -11.58
C TYR A 460 -15.00 -7.04 -12.29
N ARG A 461 -15.46 -5.85 -11.92
CA ARG A 461 -16.52 -5.11 -12.62
C ARG A 461 -15.89 -3.96 -13.38
N PHE A 462 -15.78 -4.11 -14.70
CA PHE A 462 -15.32 -3.08 -15.61
C PHE A 462 -16.49 -2.21 -16.06
N ASP A 463 -16.36 -0.90 -15.95
CA ASP A 463 -17.25 0.08 -16.57
C ASP A 463 -16.50 0.79 -17.69
N PHE A 464 -16.98 0.71 -18.93
CA PHE A 464 -16.28 1.26 -20.08
C PHE A 464 -16.65 2.72 -20.40
N GLY A 465 -17.52 3.34 -19.60
CA GLY A 465 -17.89 4.76 -19.73
C GLY A 465 -18.85 5.07 -20.88
N ASP A 466 -19.30 4.05 -21.63
CA ASP A 466 -20.32 4.15 -22.68
C ASP A 466 -21.68 3.56 -22.23
N GLY A 467 -21.84 3.33 -20.93
CA GLY A 467 -22.98 2.62 -20.34
C GLY A 467 -22.81 1.10 -20.28
N THR A 468 -21.74 0.54 -20.87
CA THR A 468 -21.46 -0.90 -20.82
C THR A 468 -20.66 -1.25 -19.57
N VAL A 469 -21.17 -2.24 -18.83
CA VAL A 469 -20.52 -2.82 -17.66
C VAL A 469 -20.32 -4.31 -17.89
N ILE A 470 -19.12 -4.81 -17.59
CA ILE A 470 -18.78 -6.24 -17.67
C ILE A 470 -18.27 -6.69 -16.30
N THR A 471 -18.94 -7.67 -15.69
CA THR A 471 -18.48 -8.33 -14.45
C THR A 471 -18.01 -9.75 -14.77
N GLN A 472 -16.79 -10.09 -14.38
CA GLN A 472 -16.17 -11.38 -14.70
C GLN A 472 -15.05 -11.75 -13.71
N ALA A 473 -14.70 -13.03 -13.62
CA ALA A 473 -13.57 -13.49 -12.80
C ALA A 473 -12.20 -13.20 -13.45
N SER A 474 -12.13 -13.19 -14.79
CA SER A 474 -10.89 -12.88 -15.52
C SER A 474 -10.54 -11.38 -15.37
N PRO A 475 -9.26 -11.01 -15.16
CA PRO A 475 -8.85 -9.62 -15.00
C PRO A 475 -8.74 -8.85 -16.33
N ILE A 476 -9.12 -9.43 -17.47
CA ILE A 476 -8.99 -8.79 -18.79
C ILE A 476 -10.34 -8.74 -19.49
N ALA A 477 -10.82 -7.55 -19.80
CA ALA A 477 -12.04 -7.31 -20.57
C ALA A 477 -11.75 -6.46 -21.82
N ARG A 478 -12.52 -6.65 -22.89
CA ARG A 478 -12.41 -5.89 -24.13
C ARG A 478 -13.75 -5.24 -24.47
N ARG A 479 -13.70 -3.99 -24.91
CA ARG A 479 -14.87 -3.26 -25.42
C ARG A 479 -14.61 -2.69 -26.81
N TYR A 480 -15.58 -2.86 -27.70
CA TYR A 480 -15.66 -2.17 -28.98
C TYR A 480 -16.63 -1.01 -28.84
N TYR A 481 -16.19 0.21 -29.19
CA TYR A 481 -17.04 1.39 -29.07
C TYR A 481 -17.82 1.63 -30.37
N PRO A 482 -19.14 1.87 -30.30
CA PRO A 482 -19.94 2.15 -31.50
C PRO A 482 -19.65 3.53 -32.10
N LEU A 483 -19.23 4.48 -31.26
CA LEU A 483 -18.91 5.85 -31.62
C LEU A 483 -17.48 6.19 -31.19
N PRO A 484 -16.76 7.03 -31.94
CA PRO A 484 -15.50 7.57 -31.47
C PRO A 484 -15.77 8.57 -30.35
N GLY A 485 -14.90 8.60 -29.34
CA GLY A 485 -15.08 9.47 -28.19
C GLY A 485 -13.97 9.32 -27.16
N THR A 486 -14.12 10.09 -26.09
CA THR A 486 -13.32 9.96 -24.88
C THR A 486 -14.18 9.34 -23.80
N TYR A 487 -13.66 8.30 -23.16
CA TYR A 487 -14.36 7.47 -22.20
C TYR A 487 -13.55 7.37 -20.91
N THR A 488 -14.24 7.42 -19.77
CA THR A 488 -13.66 7.06 -18.47
C THR A 488 -13.92 5.59 -18.24
N VAL A 489 -12.87 4.78 -18.29
CA VAL A 489 -12.96 3.34 -18.01
C VAL A 489 -12.59 3.12 -16.55
N SER A 490 -13.44 2.45 -15.77
CA SER A 490 -13.15 2.05 -14.40
C SER A 490 -13.11 0.53 -14.24
N VAL A 491 -12.40 0.08 -13.22
CA VAL A 491 -12.49 -1.29 -12.71
C VAL A 491 -12.70 -1.26 -11.21
N LYS A 492 -13.72 -1.99 -10.76
CA LYS A 492 -13.94 -2.30 -9.35
C LYS A 492 -13.55 -3.75 -9.09
N VAL A 493 -12.58 -3.94 -8.20
CA VAL A 493 -12.11 -5.24 -7.70
C VAL A 493 -13.03 -5.65 -6.55
N ILE A 494 -13.64 -6.83 -6.69
CA ILE A 494 -14.62 -7.37 -5.75
C ILE A 494 -14.03 -8.64 -5.13
N PRO A 495 -13.57 -8.60 -3.88
CA PRO A 495 -13.13 -9.80 -3.18
C PRO A 495 -14.30 -10.70 -2.79
N SER A 496 -13.98 -11.91 -2.30
CA SER A 496 -14.97 -12.86 -1.80
C SER A 496 -15.72 -12.38 -0.54
N SER A 497 -15.13 -11.45 0.21
CA SER A 497 -15.72 -10.76 1.37
C SER A 497 -15.03 -9.41 1.59
N GLY A 498 -15.58 -8.58 2.46
CA GLY A 498 -14.98 -7.30 2.85
C GLY A 498 -15.11 -6.19 1.80
N PRO A 499 -14.31 -5.10 1.92
CA PRO A 499 -14.45 -3.91 1.09
C PRO A 499 -13.93 -4.14 -0.34
N THR A 500 -14.51 -3.40 -1.28
CA THR A 500 -14.05 -3.35 -2.69
C THR A 500 -13.08 -2.21 -2.92
N SER A 501 -12.29 -2.27 -4.00
CA SER A 501 -11.42 -1.18 -4.45
C SER A 501 -11.73 -0.81 -5.88
N GLU A 502 -11.67 0.47 -6.24
CA GLU A 502 -12.00 0.96 -7.59
C GLU A 502 -10.95 1.97 -8.08
N THR A 503 -10.63 1.90 -9.36
CA THR A 503 -9.76 2.87 -10.04
C THR A 503 -10.26 3.14 -11.46
N SER A 504 -9.91 4.29 -12.04
CA SER A 504 -10.32 4.66 -13.38
C SER A 504 -9.23 5.37 -14.18
N GLN A 505 -9.33 5.28 -15.50
CA GLN A 505 -8.47 5.97 -16.45
C GLN A 505 -9.30 6.51 -17.63
N THR A 506 -8.94 7.68 -18.12
CA THR A 506 -9.57 8.27 -19.31
C THR A 506 -8.81 7.84 -20.57
N VAL A 507 -9.55 7.45 -21.60
CA VAL A 507 -9.00 6.99 -22.89
C VAL A 507 -9.81 7.55 -24.05
N SER A 508 -9.13 7.90 -25.15
CA SER A 508 -9.80 8.28 -26.39
C SER A 508 -9.76 7.11 -27.38
N ALA A 509 -10.93 6.57 -27.70
CA ALA A 509 -11.13 5.60 -28.78
C ALA A 509 -11.56 6.39 -30.03
N LEU A 510 -10.63 6.62 -30.97
CA LEU A 510 -10.85 7.43 -32.16
C LEU A 510 -10.63 6.60 -33.43
N ARG A 511 -11.31 6.97 -34.52
CA ARG A 511 -11.24 6.24 -35.79
C ARG A 511 -9.89 6.48 -36.47
N ARG A 512 -9.21 5.39 -36.82
CA ARG A 512 -8.03 5.45 -37.68
C ARG A 512 -8.38 5.91 -39.09
N ILE A 513 -7.63 6.90 -39.59
CA ILE A 513 -7.66 7.37 -40.99
C ILE A 513 -6.69 6.54 -41.83
N SER A 514 -5.45 6.41 -41.37
CA SER A 514 -4.39 5.68 -42.08
C SER A 514 -3.26 5.27 -41.13
N THR A 515 -2.58 4.17 -41.43
CA THR A 515 -1.29 3.83 -40.80
C THR A 515 -0.14 4.27 -41.69
N VAL A 516 0.79 5.04 -41.15
CA VAL A 516 1.93 5.61 -41.87
C VAL A 516 3.22 5.48 -41.06
N SER A 517 4.34 5.55 -41.76
CA SER A 517 5.62 5.96 -41.20
C SER A 517 5.95 7.37 -41.69
N LEU A 518 6.55 8.19 -40.81
CA LEU A 518 6.88 9.58 -41.11
C LEU A 518 8.38 9.69 -41.37
N LEU A 519 8.77 10.04 -42.61
CA LEU A 519 10.15 10.30 -43.00
C LEU A 519 10.41 11.81 -42.94
N ALA A 520 11.33 12.26 -42.08
CA ALA A 520 11.68 13.67 -41.97
C ALA A 520 12.46 14.14 -43.22
N ALA A 521 12.03 15.25 -43.83
CA ALA A 521 12.67 15.78 -45.04
C ALA A 521 14.06 16.37 -44.80
N ASP A 522 14.35 16.78 -43.56
CA ASP A 522 15.61 17.44 -43.18
C ASP A 522 16.80 16.47 -43.08
N ASN A 523 16.64 15.39 -42.31
CA ASN A 523 17.72 14.43 -42.05
C ASN A 523 17.51 13.06 -42.73
N LEU A 524 16.39 12.88 -43.45
CA LEU A 524 16.01 11.65 -44.16
C LEU A 524 15.99 10.42 -43.26
N ARG A 525 15.48 10.60 -42.04
CA ARG A 525 15.24 9.55 -41.05
C ARG A 525 13.77 9.40 -40.74
N TYR A 526 13.38 8.17 -40.43
CA TYR A 526 12.04 7.88 -39.97
C TYR A 526 11.89 8.24 -38.48
N VAL A 527 10.73 8.81 -38.17
CA VAL A 527 10.27 9.11 -36.83
C VAL A 527 9.95 7.81 -36.10
N ALA A 528 10.36 7.72 -34.84
CA ALA A 528 10.17 6.56 -33.99
C ALA A 528 10.14 6.94 -32.49
N PRO A 529 9.57 6.07 -31.63
CA PRO A 529 9.71 6.19 -30.19
C PRO A 529 11.18 6.05 -29.73
N ALA A 530 11.58 6.87 -28.76
CA ALA A 530 12.86 6.85 -28.07
C ALA A 530 12.61 6.99 -26.56
N GLY A 531 12.28 5.88 -25.90
CA GLY A 531 11.65 5.92 -24.57
C GLY A 531 10.26 6.56 -24.68
N GLU A 532 9.94 7.51 -23.79
CA GLU A 532 8.73 8.33 -23.92
C GLU A 532 8.84 9.43 -24.98
N LEU A 533 10.05 9.76 -25.44
CA LEU A 533 10.28 10.84 -26.40
C LEU A 533 10.16 10.34 -27.84
N VAL A 534 10.20 11.28 -28.79
CA VAL A 534 10.09 10.98 -30.23
C VAL A 534 11.29 11.54 -31.00
N GLN A 535 11.89 10.70 -31.84
CA GLN A 535 13.06 11.05 -32.64
C GLN A 535 12.93 10.61 -34.10
N ALA A 536 13.41 11.44 -35.03
CA ALA A 536 13.70 11.06 -36.41
C ALA A 536 15.14 10.54 -36.52
N ASN A 537 15.37 9.27 -36.19
CA ASN A 537 16.70 8.67 -36.19
C ASN A 537 16.78 7.33 -36.96
N ARG A 538 15.66 6.74 -37.34
CA ARG A 538 15.61 5.40 -37.94
C ARG A 538 15.96 5.45 -39.42
N TYR A 539 16.80 4.50 -39.85
CA TYR A 539 17.14 4.38 -41.27
C TYR A 539 15.97 3.85 -42.09
N GLY A 540 15.04 3.11 -41.47
CA GLY A 540 13.62 3.26 -41.79
C GLY A 540 12.70 2.12 -41.46
N VAL A 541 11.63 1.98 -42.25
CA VAL A 541 10.39 1.37 -41.76
C VAL A 541 10.58 -0.09 -41.37
N ASP A 542 10.53 -0.35 -40.07
CA ASP A 542 10.37 -1.69 -39.52
C ASP A 542 8.97 -1.85 -38.90
N SER A 543 8.69 -3.01 -38.30
CA SER A 543 7.38 -3.27 -37.69
C SER A 543 7.06 -2.37 -36.49
N THR A 544 8.03 -1.65 -35.94
CA THR A 544 7.90 -0.85 -34.72
C THR A 544 7.66 0.64 -34.99
N ASP A 545 8.11 1.16 -36.14
CA ASP A 545 8.00 2.58 -36.52
C ASP A 545 6.68 2.94 -37.23
N LYS A 546 5.54 2.57 -36.64
CA LYS A 546 4.20 2.79 -37.21
C LYS A 546 3.35 3.74 -36.39
N PHE A 547 2.75 4.70 -37.08
CA PHE A 547 1.83 5.65 -36.49
C PHE A 547 0.48 5.59 -37.19
N ASP A 548 -0.58 5.53 -36.38
CA ASP A 548 -1.94 5.73 -36.86
C ASP A 548 -2.27 7.22 -36.78
N LEU A 549 -2.61 7.81 -37.93
CA LEU A 549 -3.30 9.09 -37.95
C LEU A 549 -4.77 8.81 -37.63
N VAL A 550 -5.26 9.35 -36.52
CA VAL A 550 -6.65 9.18 -36.09
C VAL A 550 -7.41 10.50 -36.21
N ASP A 551 -8.70 10.40 -36.52
CA ASP A 551 -9.59 11.56 -36.62
C ASP A 551 -9.89 12.11 -35.21
N ALA A 552 -9.46 13.35 -34.96
CA ALA A 552 -9.73 14.05 -33.71
C ALA A 552 -10.92 15.02 -33.82
N GLY A 553 -11.61 15.08 -34.95
CA GLY A 553 -12.69 16.03 -35.24
C GLY A 553 -12.18 17.43 -35.58
N ASN A 554 -13.07 18.29 -36.07
CA ASN A 554 -12.77 19.69 -36.45
C ASN A 554 -11.58 19.81 -37.43
N ALA A 555 -11.47 18.88 -38.38
CA ALA A 555 -10.36 18.78 -39.34
C ALA A 555 -8.97 18.65 -38.69
N GLN A 556 -8.91 18.12 -37.46
CA GLN A 556 -7.68 17.83 -36.73
C GLN A 556 -7.43 16.33 -36.66
N VAL A 557 -6.16 15.96 -36.51
CA VAL A 557 -5.73 14.58 -36.29
C VAL A 557 -5.01 14.46 -34.96
N ALA A 558 -5.00 13.26 -34.39
CA ALA A 558 -4.01 12.86 -33.40
C ALA A 558 -3.11 11.77 -34.00
N VAL A 559 -1.88 11.66 -33.49
CA VAL A 559 -0.88 10.69 -33.95
C VAL A 559 -0.71 9.64 -32.87
N PHE A 560 -1.12 8.41 -33.13
CA PHE A 560 -1.02 7.28 -32.20
C PHE A 560 0.16 6.38 -32.58
N SER A 561 1.06 6.10 -31.63
CA SER A 561 2.13 5.12 -31.86
C SER A 561 1.65 3.72 -31.54
N GLN A 562 1.78 2.80 -32.49
CA GLN A 562 1.45 1.39 -32.25
C GLN A 562 2.43 0.70 -31.29
N GLN A 563 3.69 1.13 -31.27
CA GLN A 563 4.69 0.58 -30.36
C GLN A 563 4.51 1.10 -28.93
N ALA A 564 4.35 2.41 -28.76
CA ALA A 564 4.20 2.99 -27.42
C ALA A 564 2.79 2.79 -26.86
N GLN A 565 1.80 2.48 -27.71
CA GLN A 565 0.37 2.42 -27.34
C GLN A 565 -0.11 3.73 -26.71
N ARG A 566 0.34 4.86 -27.26
CA ARG A 566 0.09 6.22 -26.74
C ARG A 566 -0.01 7.24 -27.87
N TYR A 567 -0.75 8.31 -27.61
CA TYR A 567 -0.85 9.49 -28.46
C TYR A 567 0.33 10.43 -28.27
N LEU A 568 0.78 11.00 -29.39
CA LEU A 568 1.78 12.06 -29.47
C LEU A 568 1.27 13.32 -28.77
N THR A 569 2.06 13.83 -27.85
CA THR A 569 1.72 14.94 -26.97
C THR A 569 2.77 16.03 -27.09
N THR A 570 2.31 17.28 -27.23
CA THR A 570 3.17 18.46 -27.07
C THR A 570 3.19 18.94 -25.62
N ASN A 571 4.38 19.30 -25.13
CA ASN A 571 4.61 19.89 -23.81
C ASN A 571 5.19 21.30 -23.93
N GLY A 572 4.58 22.15 -24.75
CA GLY A 572 5.08 23.51 -24.97
C GLY A 572 6.37 23.53 -25.80
N SER A 573 7.50 23.92 -25.19
CA SER A 573 8.82 24.01 -25.83
C SER A 573 9.66 22.74 -25.72
N ASP A 574 9.23 21.77 -24.91
CA ASP A 574 9.95 20.51 -24.71
C ASP A 574 9.79 19.55 -25.90
N PRO A 575 10.65 18.51 -25.99
CA PRO A 575 10.47 17.47 -26.99
C PRO A 575 9.09 16.80 -26.89
N LEU A 576 8.54 16.40 -28.04
CA LEU A 576 7.27 15.67 -28.09
C LEU A 576 7.38 14.30 -27.40
N ARG A 577 6.27 13.88 -26.78
CA ARG A 577 6.18 12.62 -26.01
C ARG A 577 5.08 11.69 -26.49
N LEU A 578 5.23 10.39 -26.22
CA LEU A 578 4.24 9.34 -26.44
C LEU A 578 3.79 8.76 -25.10
N ASN A 579 2.99 9.51 -24.35
CA ASN A 579 2.60 9.15 -22.98
C ASN A 579 1.10 9.31 -22.67
N SER A 580 0.27 9.78 -23.61
CA SER A 580 -1.15 10.01 -23.37
C SER A 580 -2.04 8.89 -23.93
N LEU A 581 -3.07 8.49 -23.17
CA LEU A 581 -4.19 7.65 -23.63
C LEU A 581 -5.40 8.48 -24.11
N GLN A 582 -5.41 9.77 -23.81
CA GLN A 582 -6.48 10.70 -24.13
C GLN A 582 -6.03 11.73 -25.16
N VAL A 583 -6.95 12.13 -26.03
CA VAL A 583 -6.76 13.20 -27.00
C VAL A 583 -7.45 14.48 -26.51
N GLY A 584 -6.67 15.34 -25.85
CA GLY A 584 -7.01 16.72 -25.54
C GLY A 584 -6.38 17.70 -26.52
N VAL A 585 -6.30 18.99 -26.13
CA VAL A 585 -5.71 20.04 -26.98
C VAL A 585 -4.23 19.77 -27.31
N ALA A 586 -3.48 19.18 -26.38
CA ALA A 586 -2.05 18.88 -26.52
C ALA A 586 -1.75 17.71 -27.48
N GLN A 587 -2.73 16.89 -27.82
CA GLN A 587 -2.59 15.76 -28.76
C GLN A 587 -3.20 16.04 -30.14
N ARG A 588 -3.80 17.22 -30.32
CA ARG A 588 -4.46 17.63 -31.57
C ARG A 588 -3.51 18.38 -32.46
N PHE A 589 -3.42 17.96 -33.72
CA PHE A 589 -2.62 18.58 -34.75
C PHE A 589 -3.47 18.88 -35.99
N VAL A 590 -3.26 20.04 -36.59
CA VAL A 590 -3.74 20.32 -37.94
C VAL A 590 -2.70 19.78 -38.92
N LEU A 591 -3.13 18.92 -39.84
CA LEU A 591 -2.26 18.36 -40.88
C LEU A 591 -2.31 19.26 -42.13
N THR A 592 -1.21 19.96 -42.41
CA THR A 592 -1.10 20.85 -43.58
C THR A 592 -0.36 20.15 -44.70
N ALA A 593 -0.98 20.06 -45.88
CA ALA A 593 -0.32 19.56 -47.09
C ALA A 593 0.65 20.59 -47.66
N GLY A 594 1.83 20.15 -48.08
CA GLY A 594 2.87 20.95 -48.72
C GLY A 594 3.20 20.49 -50.14
N ALA A 595 4.03 21.28 -50.83
CA ALA A 595 4.52 20.93 -52.16
C ALA A 595 5.30 19.59 -52.15
N GLY A 596 5.24 18.83 -53.25
CA GLY A 596 5.92 17.54 -53.34
C GLY A 596 5.38 16.46 -52.41
N GLY A 597 4.12 16.59 -51.96
CA GLY A 597 3.42 15.60 -51.14
C GLY A 597 3.86 15.51 -49.68
N THR A 598 4.68 16.44 -49.20
CA THR A 598 5.03 16.54 -47.77
C THR A 598 3.82 16.95 -46.95
N VAL A 599 3.84 16.61 -45.67
CA VAL A 599 2.91 17.13 -44.67
C VAL A 599 3.66 17.82 -43.54
N SER A 600 3.01 18.79 -42.92
CA SER A 600 3.45 19.44 -41.69
C SER A 600 2.37 19.32 -40.63
N LEU A 601 2.78 19.08 -39.38
CA LEU A 601 1.89 18.96 -38.23
C LEU A 601 1.92 20.27 -37.46
N LYS A 602 0.81 20.98 -37.36
CA LYS A 602 0.68 22.19 -36.53
C LYS A 602 -0.03 21.84 -35.24
N SER A 603 0.64 21.99 -34.11
CA SER A 603 0.07 21.76 -32.79
C SER A 603 -1.06 22.74 -32.51
N THR A 604 -2.19 22.22 -32.03
CA THR A 604 -3.34 23.04 -31.63
C THR A 604 -3.08 23.78 -30.33
N ALA A 605 -2.30 23.19 -29.42
CA ALA A 605 -2.07 23.77 -28.09
C ALA A 605 -1.24 25.05 -28.10
N ASN A 606 -0.30 25.19 -29.03
CA ASN A 606 0.59 26.35 -29.08
C ASN A 606 0.65 27.01 -30.46
N GLY A 607 -0.08 26.50 -31.45
CA GLY A 607 -0.12 27.05 -32.81
C GLY A 607 1.19 26.90 -33.60
N ARG A 608 2.13 26.06 -33.15
CA ARG A 608 3.46 25.89 -33.76
C ARG A 608 3.57 24.59 -34.55
N TYR A 609 4.39 24.61 -35.60
CA TYR A 609 4.73 23.44 -36.40
C TYR A 609 5.73 22.54 -35.69
N VAL A 610 5.53 21.23 -35.87
CA VAL A 610 6.46 20.20 -35.44
C VAL A 610 7.69 20.24 -36.34
N SER A 611 8.87 20.35 -35.72
CA SER A 611 10.19 20.40 -36.36
C SER A 611 11.11 19.31 -35.82
N VAL A 612 12.04 18.85 -36.65
CA VAL A 612 13.16 17.99 -36.23
C VAL A 612 14.37 18.85 -35.83
N ALA A 613 14.89 18.65 -34.62
CA ALA A 613 16.13 19.27 -34.16
C ALA A 613 17.37 18.56 -34.75
N THR A 614 18.55 19.18 -34.64
CA THR A 614 19.82 18.58 -35.08
C THR A 614 20.15 17.25 -34.38
N THR A 615 19.67 17.08 -33.15
CA THR A 615 19.76 15.84 -32.38
C THR A 615 18.80 14.74 -32.85
N GLY A 616 17.86 15.07 -33.74
CA GLY A 616 16.81 14.19 -34.23
C GLY A 616 15.51 14.24 -33.43
N TYR A 617 15.48 14.86 -32.25
CA TYR A 617 14.25 14.99 -31.45
C TYR A 617 13.22 15.92 -32.14
N LEU A 618 11.94 15.60 -31.97
CA LEU A 618 10.83 16.40 -32.50
C LEU A 618 10.34 17.42 -31.46
N TYR A 619 10.04 18.63 -31.91
CA TYR A 619 9.53 19.74 -31.08
C TYR A 619 8.40 20.47 -31.80
N ALA A 620 7.37 20.95 -31.10
CA ALA A 620 6.37 21.85 -31.68
C ALA A 620 6.74 23.32 -31.41
N ASN A 621 7.76 23.83 -32.10
CA ASN A 621 8.38 25.11 -31.75
C ASN A 621 8.53 26.14 -32.89
N LYS A 622 8.08 25.83 -34.12
CA LYS A 622 8.23 26.75 -35.26
C LYS A 622 6.95 27.47 -35.65
N THR A 623 7.06 28.71 -36.10
CA THR A 623 5.91 29.53 -36.54
C THR A 623 5.67 29.45 -38.05
N SER A 624 6.63 28.97 -38.83
CA SER A 624 6.57 28.78 -40.28
C SER A 624 7.11 27.40 -40.68
N VAL A 625 6.79 26.96 -41.89
CA VAL A 625 7.20 25.65 -42.44
C VAL A 625 8.47 25.82 -43.28
N GLY A 626 9.60 25.35 -42.76
CA GLY A 626 10.85 25.10 -43.47
C GLY A 626 11.04 23.62 -43.82
N VAL A 627 12.28 23.19 -44.02
CA VAL A 627 12.59 21.77 -44.33
C VAL A 627 12.44 20.87 -43.10
N ALA A 628 12.84 21.36 -41.92
CA ALA A 628 12.75 20.63 -40.65
C ALA A 628 11.31 20.34 -40.20
N GLU A 629 10.32 21.05 -40.74
CA GLU A 629 8.89 20.88 -40.41
C GLU A 629 8.14 20.04 -41.46
N LYS A 630 8.85 19.50 -42.46
CA LYS A 630 8.27 18.69 -43.53
C LYS A 630 8.53 17.21 -43.30
N PHE A 631 7.47 16.43 -43.43
CA PHE A 631 7.50 14.98 -43.33
C PHE A 631 6.90 14.36 -44.59
N HIS A 632 7.53 13.31 -45.10
CA HIS A 632 6.96 12.45 -46.12
C HIS A 632 6.18 11.33 -45.43
N ARG A 633 4.97 11.03 -45.95
CA ARG A 633 4.18 9.89 -45.48
C ARG A 633 4.50 8.68 -46.33
N VAL A 634 4.85 7.59 -45.67
CA VAL A 634 5.06 6.28 -46.32
C VAL A 634 4.01 5.33 -45.77
N GLY A 635 3.17 4.80 -46.65
CA GLY A 635 2.20 3.78 -46.28
C GLY A 635 2.92 2.49 -45.90
N VAL A 636 2.38 1.72 -44.95
CA VAL A 636 3.03 0.47 -44.51
C VAL A 636 3.18 -0.57 -45.62
N ASN A 637 2.29 -0.56 -46.61
CA ASN A 637 2.36 -1.44 -47.79
C ASN A 637 3.28 -0.89 -48.89
N ASP A 638 3.64 0.40 -48.79
CA ASP A 638 4.52 1.11 -49.73
C ASP A 638 5.98 1.11 -49.25
N ALA A 639 6.22 0.66 -48.02
CA ALA A 639 7.55 0.57 -47.44
C ALA A 639 8.26 -0.73 -47.84
N ASN A 640 9.58 -0.68 -47.94
CA ASN A 640 10.43 -1.83 -48.27
C ASN A 640 10.06 -2.59 -49.55
N SER A 641 9.36 -1.95 -50.49
CA SER A 641 9.00 -2.53 -51.77
C SER A 641 10.23 -2.84 -52.61
N TRP A 642 10.10 -3.77 -53.55
CA TRP A 642 11.16 -4.11 -54.50
C TRP A 642 10.61 -4.21 -55.92
N PHE A 643 11.49 -4.00 -56.90
CA PHE A 643 11.17 -4.17 -58.31
C PHE A 643 12.00 -5.32 -58.90
N LYS A 644 11.36 -6.22 -59.62
CA LYS A 644 12.03 -7.34 -60.32
C LYS A 644 11.78 -7.23 -61.83
N ALA A 645 12.83 -7.02 -62.60
CA ALA A 645 12.73 -6.86 -64.05
C ALA A 645 12.27 -8.17 -64.71
N ARG A 646 11.24 -8.09 -65.57
CA ARG A 646 10.67 -9.29 -66.20
C ARG A 646 11.58 -9.91 -67.25
N VAL A 647 12.44 -9.10 -67.87
CA VAL A 647 13.33 -9.56 -68.94
C VAL A 647 14.41 -10.55 -68.48
N ASN A 648 14.89 -10.45 -67.23
CA ASN A 648 15.98 -11.29 -66.71
C ASN A 648 15.71 -11.89 -65.32
N LEU A 649 14.54 -11.62 -64.75
CA LEU A 649 14.11 -12.10 -63.44
C LEU A 649 15.05 -11.70 -62.30
N ARG A 650 15.72 -10.54 -62.41
CA ARG A 650 16.60 -9.99 -61.38
C ARG A 650 15.99 -8.76 -60.71
N TYR A 651 16.33 -8.56 -59.44
CA TYR A 651 15.90 -7.41 -58.66
C TYR A 651 16.68 -6.15 -59.07
N VAL A 652 15.98 -5.03 -59.13
CA VAL A 652 16.55 -3.70 -59.32
C VAL A 652 17.36 -3.34 -58.07
N THR A 653 18.65 -3.12 -58.26
CA THR A 653 19.61 -2.90 -57.20
C THR A 653 20.17 -1.50 -57.25
N SER A 654 20.16 -0.80 -56.11
CA SER A 654 20.98 0.39 -55.87
C SER A 654 22.45 0.00 -55.66
N THR A 655 23.18 -0.15 -56.77
CA THR A 655 24.52 -0.75 -56.81
C THR A 655 25.55 0.02 -55.96
N TYR A 656 26.48 -0.71 -55.34
CA TYR A 656 27.52 -0.17 -54.43
C TYR A 656 26.94 0.69 -53.31
N GLY A 657 25.84 0.23 -52.69
CA GLY A 657 25.12 1.01 -51.67
C GLY A 657 24.58 2.33 -52.23
N GLY A 658 24.04 2.32 -53.44
CA GLY A 658 23.50 3.50 -54.13
C GLY A 658 24.52 4.53 -54.62
N LYS A 659 25.83 4.24 -54.57
CA LYS A 659 26.89 5.10 -55.13
C LYS A 659 27.05 4.98 -56.64
N SER A 660 26.32 4.06 -57.27
CA SER A 660 26.33 3.84 -58.71
C SER A 660 24.91 3.67 -59.26
N TRP A 661 24.80 3.54 -60.57
CA TRP A 661 23.52 3.44 -61.27
C TRP A 661 22.73 2.19 -60.85
N LEU A 662 21.40 2.28 -60.94
CA LEU A 662 20.50 1.17 -60.64
C LEU A 662 20.61 0.11 -61.75
N VAL A 663 20.79 -1.16 -61.38
CA VAL A 663 20.90 -2.29 -62.33
C VAL A 663 20.02 -3.45 -61.86
N ALA A 664 19.32 -4.12 -62.77
CA ALA A 664 18.55 -5.33 -62.47
C ALA A 664 19.46 -6.57 -62.48
N LYS A 665 20.18 -6.83 -61.38
CA LYS A 665 21.25 -7.86 -61.37
C LYS A 665 21.12 -8.96 -60.30
N ASP A 666 20.53 -8.65 -59.15
CA ASP A 666 20.59 -9.56 -57.99
C ASP A 666 19.42 -10.55 -57.96
N THR A 667 19.64 -11.73 -57.38
CA THR A 667 18.65 -12.83 -57.29
C THR A 667 17.88 -12.87 -55.98
N SER A 668 18.24 -12.03 -55.01
CA SER A 668 17.62 -11.96 -53.68
C SER A 668 17.42 -10.50 -53.24
N VAL A 669 16.45 -10.28 -52.35
CA VAL A 669 16.16 -8.96 -51.79
C VAL A 669 16.93 -8.76 -50.49
N SER A 670 17.75 -7.71 -50.44
CA SER A 670 18.38 -7.17 -49.23
C SER A 670 18.06 -5.67 -49.11
N SER A 671 18.74 -4.92 -48.24
CA SER A 671 18.58 -3.46 -48.16
C SER A 671 18.87 -2.74 -49.48
N TRP A 672 19.67 -3.32 -50.39
CA TRP A 672 20.04 -2.67 -51.65
C TRP A 672 18.97 -2.76 -52.76
N GLN A 673 18.00 -3.65 -52.60
CA GLN A 673 16.89 -3.87 -53.54
C GLN A 673 15.56 -3.31 -53.02
N ARG A 674 15.57 -2.79 -51.79
CA ARG A 674 14.39 -2.22 -51.14
C ARG A 674 14.30 -0.73 -51.39
N TYR A 675 13.07 -0.28 -51.61
CA TYR A 675 12.69 1.09 -51.83
C TYR A 675 11.42 1.39 -51.04
N ASP A 676 11.39 2.52 -50.33
CA ASP A 676 10.14 3.05 -49.80
C ASP A 676 9.48 3.92 -50.87
N LEU A 677 8.25 3.60 -51.25
CA LEU A 677 7.47 4.38 -52.21
C LEU A 677 6.79 5.53 -51.47
N VAL A 678 7.30 6.74 -51.71
CA VAL A 678 6.76 7.96 -51.10
C VAL A 678 5.66 8.52 -51.99
N ASN A 679 4.43 8.54 -51.48
CA ASN A 679 3.28 9.07 -52.21
C ASN A 679 3.32 10.61 -52.26
N LEU A 680 3.34 11.17 -53.46
CA LEU A 680 3.40 12.62 -53.69
C LEU A 680 2.02 13.24 -54.00
N GLY A 681 0.98 12.41 -54.04
CA GLY A 681 -0.37 12.75 -54.50
C GLY A 681 -0.53 12.68 -56.02
N SER A 682 -1.78 12.69 -56.49
CA SER A 682 -2.12 12.68 -57.93
C SER A 682 -1.46 11.55 -58.75
N GLY A 683 -1.29 10.37 -58.14
CA GLY A 683 -0.66 9.21 -58.80
C GLY A 683 0.87 9.31 -58.98
N LYS A 684 1.51 10.31 -58.35
CA LYS A 684 2.96 10.53 -58.42
C LYS A 684 3.65 9.95 -57.18
N TRP A 685 4.83 9.39 -57.40
CA TRP A 685 5.61 8.67 -56.41
C TRP A 685 7.08 9.04 -56.50
N ALA A 686 7.79 9.03 -55.37
CA ALA A 686 9.24 8.99 -55.34
C ALA A 686 9.70 7.64 -54.78
N LEU A 687 10.87 7.18 -55.22
CA LEU A 687 11.47 5.93 -54.73
C LEU A 687 12.62 6.30 -53.78
N PHE A 688 12.49 5.98 -52.50
CA PHE A 688 13.52 6.23 -51.50
C PHE A 688 14.33 4.95 -51.26
N SER A 689 15.60 4.95 -51.67
CA SER A 689 16.45 3.77 -51.59
C SER A 689 16.88 3.47 -50.15
N ARG A 690 16.65 2.23 -49.70
CA ARG A 690 17.10 1.74 -48.39
C ARG A 690 18.61 1.45 -48.35
N ALA A 691 19.29 1.52 -49.50
CA ALA A 691 20.73 1.28 -49.61
C ALA A 691 21.56 2.41 -48.99
N ASN A 692 21.07 3.65 -49.10
CA ASN A 692 21.79 4.85 -48.69
C ASN A 692 20.91 6.02 -48.22
N ASN A 693 19.59 5.80 -48.07
CA ASN A 693 18.63 6.81 -47.66
C ASN A 693 18.60 8.04 -48.59
N ARG A 694 18.56 7.78 -49.91
CA ARG A 694 18.46 8.81 -50.96
C ARG A 694 17.35 8.49 -51.93
N PHE A 695 16.77 9.55 -52.51
CA PHE A 695 15.78 9.42 -53.58
C PHE A 695 16.45 9.03 -54.89
N VAL A 696 15.81 8.09 -55.60
CA VAL A 696 16.14 7.73 -56.98
C VAL A 696 15.80 8.90 -57.89
N THR A 697 16.72 9.22 -58.79
CA THR A 697 16.58 10.34 -59.74
C THR A 697 16.84 9.89 -61.17
N ALA A 698 16.09 10.44 -62.11
CA ALA A 698 16.37 10.38 -63.54
C ALA A 698 17.35 11.48 -63.93
N GLU A 699 18.65 11.17 -63.81
CA GLU A 699 19.73 12.15 -63.95
C GLU A 699 19.77 12.86 -65.30
N ASN A 700 20.24 14.11 -65.27
CA ASN A 700 20.40 14.97 -66.44
C ASN A 700 19.11 15.04 -67.29
N GLY A 701 17.96 15.29 -66.64
CA GLY A 701 16.66 15.31 -67.30
C GLY A 701 16.24 13.95 -67.88
N GLY A 702 16.71 12.84 -67.31
CA GLY A 702 16.47 11.48 -67.79
C GLY A 702 17.36 11.02 -68.96
N ALA A 703 18.35 11.82 -69.36
CA ALA A 703 19.33 11.43 -70.38
C ALA A 703 20.43 10.48 -69.83
N LYS A 704 20.54 10.32 -68.51
CA LYS A 704 21.47 9.38 -67.85
C LYS A 704 20.72 8.29 -67.09
N PRO A 705 21.38 7.15 -66.78
CA PRO A 705 20.78 6.10 -65.96
C PRO A 705 20.32 6.58 -64.58
N LEU A 706 19.35 5.87 -64.01
CA LEU A 706 18.81 6.15 -62.68
C LEU A 706 19.88 5.92 -61.60
N ILE A 707 19.92 6.79 -60.60
CA ILE A 707 20.81 6.68 -59.43
C ILE A 707 20.07 7.16 -58.18
N ALA A 708 20.38 6.60 -57.00
CA ALA A 708 19.85 7.05 -55.72
C ALA A 708 20.82 8.03 -55.04
N ASN A 709 20.77 9.32 -55.37
CA ASN A 709 21.72 10.31 -54.81
C ASN A 709 21.06 11.60 -54.26
N ARG A 710 19.75 11.77 -54.40
CA ARG A 710 19.06 13.02 -54.05
C ARG A 710 18.56 13.04 -52.61
N THR A 711 18.59 14.24 -52.02
CA THR A 711 18.08 14.50 -50.67
C THR A 711 16.72 15.19 -50.65
N SER A 712 16.26 15.72 -51.78
CA SER A 712 14.97 16.37 -51.93
C SER A 712 14.28 15.85 -53.20
N ILE A 713 12.96 15.94 -53.21
CA ILE A 713 12.13 15.50 -54.33
C ILE A 713 11.81 16.71 -55.20
N GLY A 714 12.28 16.69 -56.44
CA GLY A 714 11.87 17.57 -57.51
C GLY A 714 11.27 16.79 -58.67
N GLN A 715 11.27 17.42 -59.86
CA GLN A 715 10.74 16.80 -61.07
C GLN A 715 11.49 15.51 -61.45
N TRP A 716 12.80 15.43 -61.22
CA TRP A 716 13.63 14.30 -61.66
C TRP A 716 13.51 13.07 -60.75
N GLU A 717 13.04 13.26 -59.52
CA GLU A 717 12.81 12.20 -58.53
C GLU A 717 11.35 11.72 -58.53
N THR A 718 10.53 12.30 -59.41
CA THR A 718 9.10 12.01 -59.51
C THR A 718 8.82 11.00 -60.61
N PHE A 719 8.06 9.97 -60.27
CA PHE A 719 7.67 8.88 -61.15
C PHE A 719 6.16 8.62 -61.10
N THR A 720 5.61 8.07 -62.18
CA THR A 720 4.28 7.49 -62.21
C THR A 720 4.40 5.97 -62.32
N ILE A 721 3.71 5.24 -61.44
CA ILE A 721 3.62 3.78 -61.49
C ILE A 721 2.42 3.43 -62.38
N LEU A 722 2.69 2.79 -63.51
CA LEU A 722 1.69 2.33 -64.48
C LEU A 722 1.40 0.86 -64.20
N HIS A 723 0.15 0.54 -63.84
CA HIS A 723 -0.28 -0.84 -63.62
C HIS A 723 -0.71 -1.47 -64.94
N ASN A 724 -0.07 -2.56 -65.32
CA ASN A 724 -0.36 -3.30 -66.55
C ASN A 724 -1.41 -4.38 -66.30
N THR A 725 -2.16 -4.76 -67.35
CA THR A 725 -3.21 -5.79 -67.27
C THR A 725 -2.67 -7.19 -66.94
N ASP A 726 -1.37 -7.43 -67.14
CA ASP A 726 -0.69 -8.69 -66.84
C ASP A 726 -0.15 -8.77 -65.39
N GLY A 727 -0.55 -7.83 -64.52
CA GLY A 727 -0.14 -7.76 -63.13
C GLY A 727 1.27 -7.19 -62.90
N THR A 728 1.98 -6.79 -63.96
CA THR A 728 3.26 -6.08 -63.83
C THR A 728 3.06 -4.57 -63.69
N VAL A 729 4.12 -3.87 -63.31
CA VAL A 729 4.17 -2.40 -63.33
C VAL A 729 5.24 -1.91 -64.29
N SER A 730 5.03 -0.69 -64.80
CA SER A 730 6.04 0.08 -65.53
C SER A 730 6.19 1.44 -64.88
N LEU A 731 7.40 2.00 -64.89
CA LEU A 731 7.70 3.29 -64.26
C LEU A 731 7.92 4.35 -65.33
N ARG A 732 7.22 5.49 -65.23
CA ARG A 732 7.43 6.66 -66.11
C ARG A 732 8.08 7.79 -65.33
N ALA A 733 9.20 8.31 -65.81
CA ALA A 733 9.90 9.42 -65.18
C ALA A 733 9.28 10.76 -65.57
N ALA A 734 9.00 11.64 -64.60
CA ALA A 734 8.49 12.99 -64.86
C ALA A 734 9.56 13.94 -65.46
N ALA A 735 10.84 13.55 -65.42
CA ALA A 735 11.94 14.31 -66.01
C ALA A 735 11.79 14.52 -67.52
N ASN A 736 11.36 13.48 -68.25
CA ASN A 736 11.26 13.48 -69.71
C ASN A 736 10.02 12.76 -70.27
N ASN A 737 9.10 12.35 -69.38
CA ASN A 737 7.89 11.58 -69.70
C ASN A 737 8.16 10.22 -70.38
N ARG A 738 9.37 9.67 -70.26
CA ARG A 738 9.75 8.36 -70.82
C ARG A 738 9.61 7.24 -69.80
N ILE A 739 9.41 6.03 -70.31
CA ILE A 739 9.31 4.79 -69.54
C ILE A 739 10.71 4.27 -69.24
N ILE A 740 10.90 3.79 -68.01
CA ILE A 740 12.13 3.19 -67.52
C ILE A 740 12.29 1.78 -68.09
N THR A 741 13.46 1.49 -68.67
CA THR A 741 13.80 0.21 -69.29
C THR A 741 14.99 -0.44 -68.59
N ALA A 742 14.97 -1.76 -68.49
CA ALA A 742 16.11 -2.62 -68.17
C ALA A 742 16.82 -3.03 -69.48
N ASP A 743 17.62 -2.12 -70.04
CA ASP A 743 18.23 -2.27 -71.37
C ASP A 743 19.20 -3.46 -71.49
N SER A 744 19.37 -3.94 -72.74
CA SER A 744 20.24 -5.07 -73.07
C SER A 744 19.95 -6.30 -72.20
N ALA A 745 18.67 -6.69 -72.15
CA ALA A 745 18.18 -7.77 -71.29
C ALA A 745 18.52 -7.60 -69.79
N GLY A 746 18.50 -6.36 -69.31
CA GLY A 746 18.74 -6.00 -67.91
C GLY A 746 20.21 -6.07 -67.46
N THR A 747 21.16 -6.26 -68.39
CA THR A 747 22.60 -6.20 -68.09
C THR A 747 23.13 -4.78 -67.98
N LYS A 748 22.41 -3.79 -68.51
CA LYS A 748 22.75 -2.37 -68.43
C LYS A 748 21.98 -1.65 -67.31
N PRO A 749 22.50 -0.50 -66.85
CA PRO A 749 21.79 0.40 -65.95
C PRO A 749 20.40 0.78 -66.46
N LEU A 750 19.44 0.90 -65.53
CA LEU A 750 18.08 1.35 -65.84
C LEU A 750 18.09 2.81 -66.30
N ILE A 751 17.38 3.12 -67.39
CA ILE A 751 17.30 4.47 -67.95
C ILE A 751 15.88 4.76 -68.45
N ALA A 752 15.44 6.02 -68.36
CA ALA A 752 14.13 6.46 -68.86
C ALA A 752 14.24 6.95 -70.31
N ASN A 753 14.15 6.06 -71.30
CA ASN A 753 14.31 6.42 -72.72
C ASN A 753 13.21 5.89 -73.67
N ARG A 754 12.23 5.11 -73.18
CA ARG A 754 11.19 4.47 -74.02
C ARG A 754 9.89 5.25 -74.06
N THR A 755 9.14 5.15 -75.16
CA THR A 755 7.79 5.73 -75.33
C THR A 755 6.67 4.69 -75.24
N THR A 756 6.99 3.41 -75.41
CA THR A 756 6.04 2.29 -75.39
C THR A 756 6.47 1.24 -74.36
N ILE A 757 5.50 0.52 -73.78
CA ILE A 757 5.75 -0.56 -72.82
C ILE A 757 5.95 -1.88 -73.59
N GLY A 758 7.15 -2.45 -73.54
CA GLY A 758 7.48 -3.79 -74.00
C GLY A 758 7.97 -4.69 -72.86
N LEU A 759 8.72 -5.75 -73.18
CA LEU A 759 9.22 -6.71 -72.19
C LEU A 759 10.25 -6.09 -71.23
N TRP A 760 11.07 -5.15 -71.70
CA TRP A 760 12.18 -4.58 -70.93
C TRP A 760 11.73 -3.48 -69.96
N GLU A 761 10.51 -2.98 -70.14
CA GLU A 761 9.90 -1.91 -69.34
C GLU A 761 8.94 -2.45 -68.25
N LYS A 762 8.82 -3.78 -68.12
CA LYS A 762 7.93 -4.43 -67.16
C LYS A 762 8.68 -4.94 -65.94
N PHE A 763 8.13 -4.66 -64.76
CA PHE A 763 8.66 -5.06 -63.48
C PHE A 763 7.56 -5.71 -62.64
N THR A 764 7.90 -6.75 -61.87
CA THR A 764 7.05 -7.16 -60.75
C THR A 764 7.36 -6.24 -59.57
N LEU A 765 6.33 -5.65 -58.99
CA LEU A 765 6.39 -4.91 -57.73
C LEU A 765 5.88 -5.83 -56.61
N GLY A 766 6.59 -5.90 -55.50
CA GLY A 766 6.15 -6.65 -54.32
C GLY A 766 6.87 -6.24 -53.06
#